data_AF-A0A811NUL8-F1
#
_entry.id   AF-A0A811NUL8-F1
#
_cell.length_a   1.000
_cell.length_b   1.000
_cell.length_c   1.000
_cell.angle_alpha   90.00
_cell.angle_beta   90.00
_cell.angle_gamma   90.00
#
_symmetry.space_group_name_H-M   'P 1'
#
loop_
_entity.id
_entity.type
_entity.pdbx_description
1 polymer ?
#
loop_
_entity_poly.entity_id
_entity_poly.type
_entity_poly.pdbx_seq_one_letter_code
_entity_poly.pdbx_strand_id
1 'polypeptide(L)'
;MILGAGPIVIGQACEFDYSGTQACKALAEEGYEVVLVNSNPATIMTDPDLAHRTYIGPMTPPLVERIIDAERPDALLPTMGGQTALNLAGILPPSSPPRTASSSSRPWTASASRRRPPASAPRLRSASPSPRTSGSSRSLCARPSLSGGTGGGIAYNRAEFEDICRAGLAASHTQQVLVEKSLLGWKEYELEVMRDMADNVVIICSIENIDPMGVHTGDSITVAPAQTLTDKEYQRLRDYSVAIIREIGVECGGSNVQFAVNPADGEVMVIEMNPRVSRSSALASKATGFPIAKMAAKLSVGYTLDQIPNDITKKTPASFEPSIDYVVTKIPRFAFEKFPGSEPILTTQMKSVGEAMALGRTFQESFQKAVRSLETGFAGWGCGPIKELDWDWEKIKYSLRVPNPDRIHAIYTAFKKGMRVQDIHEISFIDKWFLTELKELVDVEQFLVSRSLDQLSKDDFYQVKRRGFSDKQIAFATSSSESDVRSRRLALGVAPTYKRVDTCAAEFEANTPYMYSSYEYECESAPTNRKKVLILGGGPNRIGQGIEFDYCCCHASFALREAGYETIMMNSNPETVSTDYDTSDRLYFEPLTVEDVSNVLDLERPDGIIVQFGGQTPLKLALPIQRYIEENKLVSASGTGNVKIWGTSPDSIDAAEDRKRFNAILEELGIEQPKGGIARSEADALAIASEIGYPVVVRPSYVLGGRAMEIVYNDEKLIKYLATAVQVDPERPVLVDKYLIDAVEIDVDALADTAGNVVIGGIMEHIEQAGIHSGDSACSLPTRTVSAPCLEVIRSWTTKLAKRLNVCGLMNCQYAISTSGDVFLLEANPRASRTVPFVSKAIGHPLAKYASLVMSGVTLPELGFTKEVVPKHVSVKEAVFPFEKFQGCDILLGPEMRSTGEVMGIDYEFSGAFAKAQIAAGQRLPLGFNIIATSGTAKVLQLEGVPVEPVLKIHEGQPNARDMLKNGRLALAYKVPIITTVDGARASIDAIKSLKNKSIETLALQDYFQTADASADLQAAAQITP
;
A
#
# COMPACT_ATOMS: atom_id res chain seq x y z
N MET A 1 -19.51 13.22 -11.95
CA MET A 1 -18.50 12.18 -12.21
C MET A 1 -17.24 12.41 -11.38
N ILE A 2 -16.76 11.38 -10.71
CA ILE A 2 -15.52 11.37 -9.92
C ILE A 2 -14.39 10.73 -10.74
N LEU A 3 -13.20 11.35 -10.73
CA LEU A 3 -12.00 10.76 -11.32
C LEU A 3 -11.14 10.12 -10.21
N GLY A 4 -10.96 8.81 -10.27
CA GLY A 4 -10.07 8.05 -9.37
C GLY A 4 -8.58 8.29 -9.65
N ALA A 5 -7.74 7.58 -8.89
CA ALA A 5 -6.28 7.73 -8.98
C ALA A 5 -5.61 6.76 -9.98
N GLY A 6 -6.28 5.68 -10.36
CA GLY A 6 -5.67 4.58 -11.11
C GLY A 6 -4.91 3.62 -10.18
N PRO A 7 -3.85 2.94 -10.68
CA PRO A 7 -3.10 1.95 -9.90
C PRO A 7 -2.31 2.58 -8.76
N ILE A 8 -2.02 1.76 -7.74
CA ILE A 8 -1.12 2.12 -6.64
C ILE A 8 0.33 2.23 -7.16
N VAL A 9 0.94 3.40 -6.92
CA VAL A 9 2.34 3.67 -7.24
C VAL A 9 3.01 4.42 -6.09
N ILE A 10 4.35 4.38 -6.03
CA ILE A 10 5.10 5.19 -5.06
C ILE A 10 4.82 6.69 -5.29
N GLY A 11 4.13 7.29 -4.33
CA GLY A 11 3.72 8.71 -4.31
C GLY A 11 2.23 8.91 -4.52
N GLN A 12 1.50 7.86 -4.88
CA GLN A 12 0.06 7.88 -5.08
C GLN A 12 -0.52 6.50 -4.74
N ALA A 13 -0.90 6.32 -3.48
CA ALA A 13 -1.26 5.01 -2.94
C ALA A 13 -2.72 4.94 -2.48
N CYS A 14 -2.97 4.28 -1.34
CA CYS A 14 -4.32 3.88 -0.93
C CYS A 14 -5.16 5.05 -0.43
N GLU A 15 -4.52 6.17 -0.09
CA GLU A 15 -5.16 7.39 0.40
C GLU A 15 -6.26 7.89 -0.56
N PHE A 16 -6.16 7.56 -1.85
CA PHE A 16 -7.13 7.95 -2.87
C PHE A 16 -8.28 6.94 -3.04
N ASP A 17 -8.11 5.67 -2.64
CA ASP A 17 -9.26 4.78 -2.48
C ASP A 17 -10.08 5.20 -1.26
N TYR A 18 -9.41 5.48 -0.13
CA TYR A 18 -10.05 6.07 1.05
C TYR A 18 -10.81 7.36 0.71
N SER A 19 -10.13 8.33 0.10
CA SER A 19 -10.75 9.62 -0.25
C SER A 19 -11.85 9.46 -1.30
N GLY A 20 -11.63 8.63 -2.33
CA GLY A 20 -12.60 8.36 -3.37
C GLY A 20 -13.85 7.66 -2.85
N THR A 21 -13.69 6.69 -1.94
CA THR A 21 -14.79 5.99 -1.27
C THR A 21 -15.62 6.95 -0.43
N GLN A 22 -14.98 7.82 0.37
CA GLN A 22 -15.69 8.84 1.13
C GLN A 22 -16.46 9.82 0.24
N ALA A 23 -15.86 10.24 -0.89
CA ALA A 23 -16.53 11.13 -1.83
C ALA A 23 -17.74 10.46 -2.51
N CYS A 24 -17.64 9.18 -2.90
CA CYS A 24 -18.76 8.42 -3.47
C CYS A 24 -19.93 8.36 -2.47
N LYS A 25 -19.65 7.95 -1.22
CA LYS A 25 -20.66 7.87 -0.16
C LYS A 25 -21.30 9.22 0.12
N ALA A 26 -20.49 10.27 0.30
CA ALA A 26 -20.98 11.61 0.60
C ALA A 26 -21.92 12.13 -0.50
N LEU A 27 -21.56 12.01 -1.77
CA LEU A 27 -22.40 12.51 -2.86
C LEU A 27 -23.67 11.68 -3.02
N ALA A 28 -23.60 10.35 -2.84
CA ALA A 28 -24.78 9.49 -2.87
C ALA A 28 -25.76 9.80 -1.72
N GLU A 29 -25.26 10.06 -0.51
CA GLU A 29 -26.07 10.50 0.65
C GLU A 29 -26.81 11.82 0.38
N GLU A 30 -26.21 12.73 -0.40
CA GLU A 30 -26.83 13.99 -0.83
C GLU A 30 -27.76 13.83 -2.05
N GLY A 31 -27.99 12.60 -2.51
CA GLY A 31 -28.93 12.29 -3.60
C GLY A 31 -28.38 12.54 -5.01
N TYR A 32 -27.05 12.65 -5.18
CA TYR A 32 -26.44 12.76 -6.49
C TYR A 32 -26.26 11.40 -7.16
N GLU A 33 -26.44 11.37 -8.48
CA GLU A 33 -26.00 10.25 -9.31
C GLU A 33 -24.48 10.28 -9.47
N VAL A 34 -23.82 9.22 -9.01
CA VAL A 34 -22.35 9.11 -8.98
C VAL A 34 -21.89 8.22 -10.12
N VAL A 35 -21.21 8.83 -11.08
CA VAL A 35 -20.38 8.15 -12.09
C VAL A 35 -18.93 8.15 -11.61
N LEU A 36 -18.27 7.01 -11.61
CA LEU A 36 -16.87 6.86 -11.21
C LEU A 36 -16.04 6.21 -12.32
N VAL A 37 -14.82 6.71 -12.54
CA VAL A 37 -13.80 6.03 -13.35
C VAL A 37 -12.52 5.81 -12.56
N ASN A 38 -12.06 4.56 -12.49
CA ASN A 38 -10.79 4.18 -11.87
C ASN A 38 -10.31 2.84 -12.45
N SER A 39 -9.02 2.72 -12.81
CA SER A 39 -8.49 1.49 -13.40
C SER A 39 -8.14 0.39 -12.41
N ASN A 40 -8.05 0.70 -11.11
CA ASN A 40 -7.59 -0.23 -10.09
C ASN A 40 -8.75 -1.08 -9.52
N PRO A 41 -8.78 -2.40 -9.76
CA PRO A 41 -9.87 -3.28 -9.32
C PRO A 41 -9.85 -3.57 -7.82
N ALA A 42 -8.71 -3.37 -7.14
CA ALA A 42 -8.52 -3.70 -5.73
C ALA A 42 -9.02 -2.60 -4.78
N THR A 43 -9.80 -1.65 -5.28
CA THR A 43 -10.31 -0.52 -4.52
C THR A 43 -11.74 -0.76 -4.05
N ILE A 44 -12.09 -0.28 -2.86
CA ILE A 44 -13.49 -0.25 -2.40
C ILE A 44 -14.29 0.71 -3.26
N MET A 45 -13.68 1.82 -3.72
CA MET A 45 -14.38 2.80 -4.52
C MET A 45 -14.97 2.24 -5.82
N THR A 46 -14.38 1.16 -6.36
CA THR A 46 -14.86 0.49 -7.58
C THR A 46 -15.82 -0.66 -7.33
N ASP A 47 -16.32 -0.83 -6.11
CA ASP A 47 -17.43 -1.76 -5.88
C ASP A 47 -18.66 -1.36 -6.70
N PRO A 48 -19.36 -2.35 -7.30
CA PRO A 48 -20.48 -2.07 -8.18
C PRO A 48 -21.63 -1.33 -7.49
N ASP A 49 -21.76 -1.48 -6.16
CA ASP A 49 -22.85 -0.88 -5.38
C ASP A 49 -22.45 0.48 -4.76
N LEU A 50 -21.21 0.94 -4.92
CA LEU A 50 -20.76 2.19 -4.29
C LEU A 50 -21.05 3.44 -5.14
N ALA A 51 -21.03 3.29 -6.46
CA ALA A 51 -21.39 4.33 -7.42
C ALA A 51 -22.49 3.80 -8.34
N HIS A 52 -23.29 4.71 -8.90
CA HIS A 52 -24.40 4.35 -9.79
C HIS A 52 -23.87 3.75 -11.10
N ARG A 53 -22.74 4.26 -11.58
CA ARG A 53 -22.05 3.80 -12.80
C ARG A 53 -20.55 3.74 -12.52
N THR A 54 -19.96 2.55 -12.55
CA THR A 54 -18.54 2.33 -12.19
C THR A 54 -17.76 1.85 -13.41
N TYR A 55 -16.78 2.62 -13.86
CA TYR A 55 -15.91 2.26 -14.99
C TYR A 55 -14.54 1.81 -14.51
N ILE A 56 -14.20 0.56 -14.83
CA ILE A 56 -12.86 0.01 -14.63
C ILE A 56 -12.14 -0.09 -15.96
N GLY A 57 -11.12 0.76 -16.15
CA GLY A 57 -10.33 0.81 -17.39
C GLY A 57 -9.40 2.02 -17.48
N PRO A 58 -8.72 2.20 -18.62
CA PRO A 58 -7.67 3.21 -18.78
C PRO A 58 -8.15 4.64 -18.53
N MET A 59 -7.48 5.35 -17.61
CA MET A 59 -7.78 6.75 -17.29
C MET A 59 -7.12 7.72 -18.28
N THR A 60 -7.54 7.67 -19.54
CA THR A 60 -6.99 8.51 -20.64
C THR A 60 -8.06 9.45 -21.20
N PRO A 61 -7.68 10.61 -21.79
CA PRO A 61 -8.66 11.56 -22.31
C PRO A 61 -9.65 10.95 -23.31
N PRO A 62 -9.22 10.18 -24.35
CA PRO A 62 -10.16 9.62 -25.31
C PRO A 62 -11.20 8.68 -24.68
N LEU A 63 -10.83 8.00 -23.60
CA LEU A 63 -11.69 7.02 -22.94
C LEU A 63 -12.64 7.70 -21.96
N VAL A 64 -12.15 8.70 -21.22
CA VAL A 64 -12.96 9.49 -20.29
C VAL A 64 -13.94 10.40 -21.04
N GLU A 65 -13.57 10.93 -22.21
CA GLU A 65 -14.49 11.64 -23.11
C GLU A 65 -15.65 10.75 -23.55
N ARG A 66 -15.39 9.47 -23.89
CA ARG A 66 -16.47 8.52 -24.23
C ARG A 66 -17.42 8.27 -23.06
N ILE A 67 -16.89 8.17 -21.84
CA ILE A 67 -17.72 8.04 -20.63
C ILE A 67 -18.57 9.30 -20.43
N ILE A 68 -17.98 10.48 -20.62
CA ILE A 68 -18.71 11.76 -20.54
C ILE A 68 -19.81 11.83 -21.60
N ASP A 69 -19.56 11.40 -22.82
CA ASP A 69 -20.55 11.41 -23.91
C ASP A 69 -21.71 10.43 -23.63
N ALA A 70 -21.40 9.27 -23.04
CA ALA A 70 -22.38 8.24 -22.70
C ALA A 70 -23.24 8.63 -21.49
N GLU A 71 -22.60 9.04 -20.40
CA GLU A 71 -23.25 9.27 -19.10
C GLU A 71 -23.71 10.72 -18.89
N ARG A 72 -23.20 11.66 -19.70
CA ARG A 72 -23.53 13.10 -19.67
C ARG A 72 -23.52 13.70 -18.25
N PRO A 73 -22.44 13.53 -17.45
CA PRO A 73 -22.43 13.99 -16.08
C PRO A 73 -22.47 15.52 -16.00
N ASP A 74 -23.21 16.08 -15.05
CA ASP A 74 -23.34 17.54 -14.89
C ASP A 74 -22.05 18.23 -14.42
N ALA A 75 -21.21 17.51 -13.66
CA ALA A 75 -19.98 18.05 -13.11
C ALA A 75 -18.86 17.00 -12.98
N LEU A 76 -17.61 17.46 -12.98
CA LEU A 76 -16.41 16.64 -12.72
C LEU A 76 -15.80 16.98 -11.36
N LEU A 77 -15.50 15.96 -10.54
CA LEU A 77 -14.76 16.08 -9.28
C LEU A 77 -13.35 15.46 -9.42
N PRO A 78 -12.32 16.25 -9.78
CA PRO A 78 -10.97 15.75 -10.04
C PRO A 78 -10.04 15.77 -8.81
N THR A 79 -10.54 16.21 -7.65
CA THR A 79 -9.72 16.48 -6.46
C THR A 79 -9.57 15.28 -5.52
N MET A 80 -10.10 14.11 -5.89
CA MET A 80 -10.09 12.88 -5.08
C MET A 80 -9.14 11.79 -5.60
N GLY A 81 -8.60 11.95 -6.81
CA GLY A 81 -7.79 10.95 -7.50
C GLY A 81 -6.32 11.34 -7.72
N GLY A 82 -5.74 12.10 -6.78
CA GLY A 82 -4.33 12.47 -6.82
C GLY A 82 -3.91 13.26 -8.05
N GLN A 83 -2.66 13.06 -8.48
CA GLN A 83 -2.11 13.76 -9.64
C GLN A 83 -2.67 13.20 -10.96
N THR A 84 -3.01 11.91 -11.01
CA THR A 84 -3.67 11.30 -12.19
C THR A 84 -4.95 12.04 -12.55
N ALA A 85 -5.86 12.22 -11.58
CA ALA A 85 -7.13 12.90 -11.81
C ALA A 85 -6.95 14.37 -12.20
N LEU A 86 -6.04 15.11 -11.53
CA LEU A 86 -5.77 16.51 -11.85
C LEU A 86 -5.19 16.68 -13.26
N ASN A 87 -4.23 15.83 -13.64
CA ASN A 87 -3.62 15.87 -14.98
C ASN A 87 -4.66 15.55 -16.05
N LEU A 88 -5.42 14.46 -15.86
CA LEU A 88 -6.48 14.05 -16.77
C LEU A 88 -7.52 15.15 -16.93
N ALA A 89 -8.00 15.71 -15.82
CA ALA A 89 -8.92 16.85 -15.88
C ALA A 89 -8.27 17.99 -16.67
N GLY A 90 -7.04 18.39 -16.36
CA GLY A 90 -6.30 19.48 -17.00
C GLY A 90 -6.19 19.42 -18.53
N ILE A 91 -6.26 18.22 -19.12
CA ILE A 91 -6.14 18.00 -20.57
C ILE A 91 -7.48 17.73 -21.27
N LEU A 92 -8.58 17.52 -20.54
CA LEU A 92 -9.91 17.38 -21.13
C LEU A 92 -10.37 18.67 -21.83
N PRO A 93 -11.11 18.56 -22.95
CA PRO A 93 -11.51 19.71 -23.76
C PRO A 93 -12.48 20.64 -23.02
N PRO A 94 -12.55 21.94 -23.40
CA PRO A 94 -13.47 22.90 -22.78
C PRO A 94 -14.96 22.57 -22.91
N SER A 95 -15.33 21.69 -23.85
CA SER A 95 -16.70 21.17 -24.02
C SER A 95 -17.09 20.14 -22.97
N SER A 96 -16.13 19.68 -22.14
CA SER A 96 -16.40 18.77 -21.03
C SER A 96 -17.24 19.47 -19.94
N PRO A 97 -17.96 18.72 -19.09
CA PRO A 97 -18.74 19.28 -18.00
C PRO A 97 -17.91 20.20 -17.11
N PRO A 98 -18.55 21.24 -16.52
CA PRO A 98 -17.87 22.12 -15.59
C PRO A 98 -17.23 21.29 -14.48
N ARG A 99 -15.99 21.64 -14.15
CA ARG A 99 -15.35 21.07 -12.98
C ARG A 99 -15.95 21.73 -11.75
N THR A 100 -16.12 20.98 -10.67
CA THR A 100 -16.59 21.54 -9.39
C THR A 100 -15.70 22.73 -8.99
N ALA A 101 -16.26 23.73 -8.30
CA ALA A 101 -15.51 24.93 -7.89
C ALA A 101 -14.29 24.62 -6.99
N SER A 102 -14.18 23.39 -6.49
CA SER A 102 -12.97 22.84 -5.83
C SER A 102 -11.73 22.77 -6.74
N SER A 103 -11.92 22.86 -8.06
CA SER A 103 -10.91 22.59 -9.09
C SER A 103 -10.36 23.83 -9.81
N SER A 104 -10.79 25.04 -9.41
CA SER A 104 -10.30 26.31 -9.96
C SER A 104 -8.86 26.62 -9.52
N SER A 105 -7.97 25.63 -9.55
CA SER A 105 -6.57 25.83 -9.19
C SER A 105 -5.79 26.41 -10.37
N ARG A 106 -5.36 27.67 -10.25
CA ARG A 106 -4.13 28.09 -10.94
C ARG A 106 -2.95 27.51 -10.15
N PRO A 107 -1.94 26.87 -10.77
CA PRO A 107 -0.76 26.41 -10.05
C PRO A 107 -0.14 27.57 -9.27
N TRP A 108 0.37 27.33 -8.05
CA TRP A 108 1.14 28.35 -7.32
C TRP A 108 2.37 28.74 -8.14
N THR A 109 2.28 29.89 -8.80
CA THR A 109 3.33 30.44 -9.64
C THR A 109 4.14 31.45 -8.84
N ALA A 110 5.42 31.62 -9.17
CA ALA A 110 6.28 32.66 -8.59
C ALA A 110 5.70 34.11 -8.71
N SER A 111 4.69 34.31 -9.55
CA SER A 111 3.93 35.56 -9.64
C SER A 111 2.89 35.74 -8.53
N ALA A 112 2.32 34.68 -7.97
CA ALA A 112 1.37 34.73 -6.86
C ALA A 112 2.08 35.12 -5.54
N SER A 113 3.24 34.52 -5.25
CA SER A 113 4.05 34.86 -4.05
C SER A 113 4.64 36.27 -4.05
N ARG A 114 4.77 36.92 -5.22
CA ARG A 114 5.25 38.32 -5.30
C ARG A 114 4.16 39.35 -4.96
N ARG A 115 2.88 38.96 -4.98
CA ARG A 115 1.75 39.87 -4.77
C ARG A 115 1.39 40.09 -3.31
N ARG A 116 1.72 39.14 -2.41
CA ARG A 116 1.55 39.24 -0.95
C ARG A 116 2.67 38.48 -0.22
N PRO A 117 3.19 38.97 0.93
CA PRO A 117 4.08 38.20 1.80
C PRO A 117 3.42 36.88 2.23
N PRO A 118 4.18 35.79 2.43
CA PRO A 118 5.65 35.72 2.56
C PRO A 118 6.39 35.43 1.24
N ALA A 119 7.71 35.62 1.28
CA ALA A 119 8.59 35.30 0.15
C ALA A 119 8.65 33.79 -0.12
N SER A 120 8.65 33.40 -1.39
CA SER A 120 9.12 32.08 -1.83
C SER A 120 10.63 32.10 -2.03
N ALA A 121 11.32 30.97 -1.85
CA ALA A 121 12.75 30.85 -2.16
C ALA A 121 13.07 31.41 -3.57
N PRO A 122 14.22 32.05 -3.81
CA PRO A 122 14.56 32.62 -5.12
C PRO A 122 14.50 31.57 -6.24
N ARG A 123 13.74 31.84 -7.31
CA ARG A 123 13.43 30.89 -8.39
C ARG A 123 14.03 31.30 -9.74
N LEU A 124 14.60 30.36 -10.47
CA LEU A 124 14.86 30.48 -11.91
C LEU A 124 13.97 29.47 -12.66
N ARG A 125 13.23 29.94 -13.67
CA ARG A 125 12.54 29.09 -14.65
C ARG A 125 13.48 28.89 -15.84
N SER A 126 13.75 27.64 -16.22
CA SER A 126 14.44 27.39 -17.48
C SER A 126 13.74 26.27 -18.27
N ALA A 127 13.59 26.50 -19.58
CA ALA A 127 13.16 25.49 -20.55
C ALA A 127 14.35 24.69 -21.11
N SER A 128 15.57 25.04 -20.69
CA SER A 128 16.82 24.38 -21.05
C SER A 128 17.87 24.55 -19.95
N PRO A 129 18.81 23.61 -19.77
CA PRO A 129 19.95 23.79 -18.86
C PRO A 129 20.87 24.88 -19.44
N SER A 130 20.75 26.12 -18.95
CA SER A 130 21.56 27.25 -19.40
C SER A 130 22.79 27.43 -18.52
N PRO A 131 23.99 27.71 -19.07
CA PRO A 131 25.21 27.96 -18.29
C PRO A 131 25.17 29.23 -17.41
N ARG A 132 24.11 30.05 -17.45
CA ARG A 132 23.96 31.20 -16.54
C ARG A 132 23.48 30.83 -15.13
N THR A 133 23.07 29.58 -14.89
CA THR A 133 22.56 29.12 -13.57
C THR A 133 23.65 28.56 -12.63
N SER A 134 24.91 28.46 -13.08
CA SER A 134 26.00 27.77 -12.38
C SER A 134 26.91 28.67 -11.51
N GLY A 135 26.57 29.95 -11.38
CA GLY A 135 27.43 30.95 -10.71
C GLY A 135 27.51 30.87 -9.18
N SER A 136 26.80 29.95 -8.51
CA SER A 136 26.84 29.84 -7.05
C SER A 136 27.50 28.54 -6.59
N SER A 137 28.47 28.64 -5.69
CA SER A 137 29.14 27.52 -5.00
C SER A 137 28.23 26.76 -4.01
N ARG A 138 26.91 26.76 -4.21
CA ARG A 138 25.90 26.22 -3.30
C ARG A 138 25.03 25.17 -3.98
N SER A 139 24.62 24.13 -3.25
CA SER A 139 23.67 23.12 -3.70
C SER A 139 22.33 23.74 -4.15
N LEU A 140 21.73 23.16 -5.19
CA LEU A 140 20.46 23.61 -5.78
C LEU A 140 19.41 22.52 -5.67
N CYS A 141 18.16 22.88 -5.37
CA CYS A 141 17.02 21.96 -5.44
C CYS A 141 16.31 22.14 -6.78
N ALA A 142 16.01 21.04 -7.49
CA ALA A 142 15.27 21.04 -8.73
C ALA A 142 13.97 20.24 -8.57
N ARG A 143 12.83 20.86 -8.88
CA ARG A 143 11.48 20.27 -8.75
C ARG A 143 10.68 20.43 -10.06
N PRO A 144 10.15 19.35 -10.66
CA PRO A 144 9.35 19.48 -11.87
C PRO A 144 7.95 20.00 -11.57
N SER A 145 7.35 20.71 -12.51
CA SER A 145 5.95 21.12 -12.38
C SER A 145 5.00 19.94 -12.62
N LEU A 146 3.95 19.84 -11.79
CA LEU A 146 2.84 18.88 -11.93
C LEU A 146 3.27 17.40 -11.88
N SER A 147 4.23 17.05 -10.99
CA SER A 147 4.76 15.68 -10.88
C SER A 147 4.79 15.07 -9.47
N GLY A 148 4.35 15.80 -8.43
CA GLY A 148 4.36 15.31 -7.05
C GLY A 148 5.75 14.83 -6.59
N GLY A 149 6.79 15.63 -6.85
CA GLY A 149 8.18 15.29 -6.54
C GLY A 149 8.88 14.32 -7.51
N THR A 150 8.13 13.64 -8.39
CA THR A 150 8.72 12.72 -9.38
C THR A 150 9.59 13.46 -10.39
N GLY A 151 10.83 13.00 -10.57
CA GLY A 151 11.82 13.64 -11.44
C GLY A 151 12.54 14.84 -10.81
N GLY A 152 12.27 15.15 -9.54
CA GLY A 152 13.01 16.15 -8.76
C GLY A 152 14.22 15.57 -8.02
N GLY A 153 15.01 16.46 -7.42
CA GLY A 153 16.19 16.07 -6.64
C GLY A 153 16.99 17.26 -6.13
N ILE A 154 18.06 16.95 -5.40
CA ILE A 154 19.05 17.93 -4.92
C ILE A 154 20.33 17.72 -5.72
N ALA A 155 20.82 18.78 -6.34
CA ALA A 155 22.08 18.78 -7.06
C ALA A 155 23.18 19.38 -6.18
N TYR A 156 24.17 18.56 -5.83
CA TYR A 156 25.38 18.98 -5.12
C TYR A 156 26.48 19.43 -6.08
N ASN A 157 26.41 19.00 -7.32
CA ASN A 157 27.34 19.38 -8.38
C ASN A 157 26.62 19.55 -9.73
N ARG A 158 27.38 20.00 -10.75
CA ARG A 158 26.83 20.28 -12.08
C ARG A 158 26.33 19.03 -12.82
N ALA A 159 27.00 17.89 -12.67
CA ALA A 159 26.60 16.67 -13.37
C ALA A 159 25.23 16.19 -12.87
N GLU A 160 25.06 16.15 -11.54
CA GLU A 160 23.76 15.86 -10.91
C GLU A 160 22.68 16.86 -11.33
N PHE A 161 23.01 18.15 -11.39
CA PHE A 161 22.06 19.18 -11.83
C PHE A 161 21.53 18.93 -13.25
N GLU A 162 22.43 18.60 -14.18
CA GLU A 162 22.06 18.32 -15.57
C GLU A 162 21.21 17.03 -15.69
N ASP A 163 21.53 16.00 -14.91
CA ASP A 163 20.79 14.74 -14.89
C ASP A 163 19.40 14.87 -14.26
N ILE A 164 19.28 15.58 -13.12
CA ILE A 164 18.01 15.84 -12.45
C ILE A 164 17.12 16.71 -13.35
N CYS A 165 17.65 17.81 -13.91
CA CYS A 165 16.86 18.67 -14.79
C CYS A 165 16.36 17.92 -16.03
N ARG A 166 17.19 17.07 -16.64
CA ARG A 166 16.79 16.26 -17.80
C ARG A 166 15.66 15.30 -17.46
N ALA A 167 15.77 14.62 -16.32
CA ALA A 167 14.72 13.70 -15.86
C ALA A 167 13.43 14.44 -15.48
N GLY A 168 13.55 15.59 -14.82
CA GLY A 168 12.42 16.44 -14.46
C GLY A 168 11.69 16.99 -15.68
N LEU A 169 12.41 17.41 -16.73
CA LEU A 169 11.80 17.85 -17.99
C LEU A 169 11.06 16.72 -18.70
N ALA A 170 11.58 15.50 -18.64
CA ALA A 170 10.91 14.32 -19.21
C ALA A 170 9.67 13.90 -18.41
N ALA A 171 9.70 14.04 -17.09
CA ALA A 171 8.56 13.74 -16.21
C ALA A 171 7.50 14.86 -16.17
N SER A 172 7.86 16.10 -16.49
CA SER A 172 6.96 17.26 -16.46
C SER A 172 6.02 17.29 -17.65
N HIS A 173 4.72 17.33 -17.39
CA HIS A 173 3.68 17.49 -18.42
C HIS A 173 3.76 18.82 -19.15
N THR A 174 4.34 19.85 -18.53
CA THR A 174 4.52 21.18 -19.12
C THR A 174 5.94 21.43 -19.62
N GLN A 175 6.81 20.41 -19.58
CA GLN A 175 8.24 20.53 -19.91
C GLN A 175 8.94 21.66 -19.13
N GLN A 176 8.66 21.75 -17.82
CA GLN A 176 9.25 22.77 -16.95
C GLN A 176 9.83 22.14 -15.67
N VAL A 177 10.99 22.65 -15.26
CA VAL A 177 11.61 22.36 -13.97
C VAL A 177 11.87 23.68 -13.25
N LEU A 178 11.58 23.69 -11.96
CA LEU A 178 11.83 24.80 -11.06
C LEU A 178 13.15 24.57 -10.33
N VAL A 179 14.04 25.57 -10.34
CA VAL A 179 15.31 25.53 -9.61
C VAL A 179 15.30 26.56 -8.48
N GLU A 180 15.63 26.12 -7.28
CA GLU A 180 15.53 26.89 -6.03
C GLU A 180 16.81 26.82 -5.20
N LYS A 181 17.01 27.85 -4.37
CA LYS A 181 18.03 27.86 -3.31
C LYS A 181 17.77 26.69 -2.35
N SER A 182 18.83 25.95 -2.00
CA SER A 182 18.74 24.89 -1.00
C SER A 182 18.29 25.43 0.37
N LEU A 183 17.32 24.75 0.97
CA LEU A 183 16.82 24.95 2.33
C LEU A 183 17.16 23.73 3.23
N LEU A 184 18.18 22.96 2.85
CA LEU A 184 18.58 21.75 3.58
C LEU A 184 18.78 22.02 5.08
N GLY A 185 18.18 21.17 5.91
CA GLY A 185 18.30 21.26 7.36
C GLY A 185 17.32 22.24 8.04
N TRP A 186 16.48 22.95 7.28
CA TRP A 186 15.37 23.71 7.87
C TRP A 186 14.27 22.76 8.35
N LYS A 187 13.45 23.21 9.30
CA LYS A 187 12.26 22.47 9.74
C LYS A 187 11.23 22.45 8.61
N GLU A 188 10.50 21.36 8.46
CA GLU A 188 9.45 21.21 7.44
C GLU A 188 8.09 20.97 8.13
N TYR A 189 7.09 21.75 7.72
CA TYR A 189 5.73 21.73 8.28
C TYR A 189 4.69 21.62 7.18
N GLU A 190 3.58 20.97 7.50
CA GLU A 190 2.42 20.86 6.63
C GLU A 190 1.16 21.29 7.39
N LEU A 191 0.31 22.10 6.75
CA LEU A 191 -1.01 22.46 7.27
C LEU A 191 -2.08 21.97 6.30
N GLU A 192 -3.02 21.17 6.80
CA GLU A 192 -4.23 20.78 6.07
C GLU A 192 -5.29 21.86 6.27
N VAL A 193 -5.76 22.43 5.16
CA VAL A 193 -6.64 23.61 5.14
C VAL A 193 -7.92 23.25 4.39
N MET A 194 -9.06 23.74 4.88
CA MET A 194 -10.33 23.62 4.18
C MET A 194 -10.99 24.97 4.04
N ARG A 195 -11.59 25.23 2.87
CA ARG A 195 -12.30 26.47 2.55
C ARG A 195 -13.64 26.18 1.89
N ASP A 196 -14.65 27.00 2.17
CA ASP A 196 -15.98 26.95 1.55
C ASP A 196 -16.35 28.23 0.77
N MET A 197 -17.51 28.19 0.10
CA MET A 197 -18.01 29.28 -0.74
C MET A 197 -18.40 30.54 0.07
N ALA A 198 -18.57 30.43 1.39
CA ALA A 198 -18.77 31.58 2.27
C ALA A 198 -17.45 32.21 2.73
N ASP A 199 -16.32 31.72 2.23
CA ASP A 199 -14.96 32.11 2.61
C ASP A 199 -14.61 31.79 4.07
N ASN A 200 -15.32 30.82 4.68
CA ASN A 200 -14.86 30.22 5.92
C ASN A 200 -13.60 29.41 5.61
N VAL A 201 -12.59 29.52 6.47
CA VAL A 201 -11.33 28.77 6.35
C VAL A 201 -10.95 28.20 7.70
N VAL A 202 -10.66 26.90 7.72
CA VAL A 202 -10.23 26.18 8.93
C VAL A 202 -8.94 25.42 8.67
N ILE A 203 -8.05 25.37 9.67
CA ILE A 203 -6.90 24.46 9.69
C ILE A 203 -7.35 23.15 10.36
N ILE A 204 -7.35 22.06 9.60
CA ILE A 204 -7.77 20.76 10.12
C ILE A 204 -6.66 20.11 10.94
N CYS A 205 -5.41 20.20 10.47
CA CYS A 205 -4.28 19.56 11.13
C CYS A 205 -2.99 20.32 10.83
N SER A 206 -2.07 20.31 11.79
CA SER A 206 -0.68 20.71 11.60
C SER A 206 0.24 19.52 11.78
N ILE A 207 1.21 19.39 10.91
CA ILE A 207 2.15 18.26 10.87
C ILE A 207 3.56 18.84 10.92
N GLU A 208 4.40 18.28 11.79
CA GLU A 208 5.83 18.58 11.87
C GLU A 208 6.64 17.37 11.42
N ASN A 209 7.59 17.58 10.53
CA ASN A 209 8.49 16.54 10.06
C ASN A 209 9.68 16.43 11.03
N ILE A 210 10.00 15.21 11.47
CA ILE A 210 11.20 14.93 12.28
C ILE A 210 12.43 14.99 11.38
N ASP A 211 12.35 14.38 10.19
CA ASP A 211 13.36 14.55 9.17
C ASP A 211 13.27 15.97 8.59
N PRO A 212 14.37 16.74 8.58
CA PRO A 212 14.35 18.11 8.12
C PRO A 212 14.30 18.20 6.58
N MET A 213 14.05 19.42 6.08
CA MET A 213 14.01 19.75 4.66
C MET A 213 15.16 19.09 3.89
N GLY A 214 14.81 18.33 2.86
CA GLY A 214 15.74 17.54 2.05
C GLY A 214 15.32 16.08 1.89
N VAL A 215 14.48 15.61 2.80
CA VAL A 215 13.73 14.35 2.71
C VAL A 215 12.29 14.70 2.34
N HIS A 216 11.72 14.04 1.34
CA HIS A 216 10.33 14.26 0.97
C HIS A 216 9.41 13.90 2.15
N THR A 217 8.36 14.68 2.44
CA THR A 217 7.46 14.44 3.59
C THR A 217 6.89 13.02 3.64
N GLY A 218 6.56 12.45 2.47
CA GLY A 218 6.16 11.05 2.33
C GLY A 218 7.22 10.01 2.75
N ASP A 219 8.50 10.34 2.69
CA ASP A 219 9.64 9.52 3.16
C ASP A 219 10.17 9.95 4.55
N SER A 220 9.64 11.03 5.13
CA SER A 220 9.98 11.51 6.46
C SER A 220 9.17 10.80 7.55
N ILE A 221 9.75 10.69 8.74
CA ILE A 221 8.95 10.50 9.96
C ILE A 221 8.25 11.83 10.27
N THR A 222 6.94 11.79 10.54
CA THR A 222 6.15 13.00 10.83
C THR A 222 5.28 12.82 12.07
N VAL A 223 4.94 13.93 12.73
CA VAL A 223 4.09 13.96 13.91
C VAL A 223 2.97 15.00 13.77
N ALA A 224 1.83 14.71 14.40
CA ALA A 224 0.74 15.67 14.59
C ALA A 224 0.36 15.73 16.08
N PRO A 225 0.13 16.94 16.65
CA PRO A 225 0.24 18.24 15.99
C PRO A 225 1.71 18.68 15.84
N ALA A 226 1.96 19.87 15.30
CA ALA A 226 3.28 20.52 15.39
C ALA A 226 3.72 20.71 16.86
N GLN A 227 4.98 20.46 17.17
CA GLN A 227 5.54 20.41 18.52
C GLN A 227 6.43 21.61 18.86
N THR A 228 7.26 22.06 17.90
CA THR A 228 8.37 22.99 18.18
C THR A 228 8.16 24.42 17.67
N LEU A 229 6.92 24.77 17.32
CA LEU A 229 6.53 26.15 16.99
C LEU A 229 5.99 26.85 18.24
N THR A 230 6.39 28.10 18.44
CA THR A 230 5.63 28.99 19.32
C THR A 230 4.26 29.29 18.71
N ASP A 231 3.27 29.61 19.53
CA ASP A 231 1.94 30.01 19.01
C ASP A 231 2.04 31.16 17.98
N LYS A 232 2.93 32.15 18.20
CA LYS A 232 3.15 33.24 17.22
C LYS A 232 3.68 32.77 15.88
N GLU A 233 4.49 31.73 15.84
CA GLU A 233 4.95 31.13 14.59
C GLU A 233 3.83 30.31 13.97
N TYR A 234 3.12 29.53 14.76
CA TYR A 234 1.95 28.77 14.31
C TYR A 234 0.89 29.66 13.66
N GLN A 235 0.47 30.74 14.33
CA GLN A 235 -0.50 31.70 13.80
C GLN A 235 -0.01 32.34 12.49
N ARG A 236 1.31 32.57 12.36
CA ARG A 236 1.90 33.09 11.12
C ARG A 236 1.77 32.08 9.97
N LEU A 237 2.04 30.80 10.23
CA LEU A 237 1.88 29.73 9.25
C LEU A 237 0.40 29.55 8.88
N ARG A 238 -0.49 29.61 9.87
CA ARG A 238 -1.95 29.60 9.69
C ARG A 238 -2.43 30.75 8.80
N ASP A 239 -2.03 31.99 9.09
CA ASP A 239 -2.40 33.16 8.29
C ASP A 239 -1.89 33.05 6.84
N TYR A 240 -0.68 32.52 6.65
CA TYR A 240 -0.15 32.25 5.33
C TYR A 240 -0.95 31.17 4.59
N SER A 241 -1.29 30.06 5.24
CA SER A 241 -2.15 29.01 4.67
C SER A 241 -3.48 29.57 4.19
N VAL A 242 -4.13 30.40 5.01
CA VAL A 242 -5.39 31.07 4.69
C VAL A 242 -5.23 32.03 3.50
N ALA A 243 -4.13 32.80 3.45
CA ALA A 243 -3.86 33.69 2.33
C ALA A 243 -3.57 32.91 1.02
N ILE A 244 -2.86 31.79 1.13
CA ILE A 244 -2.44 30.94 0.01
C ILE A 244 -3.66 30.29 -0.65
N ILE A 245 -4.53 29.64 0.15
CA ILE A 245 -5.71 28.95 -0.38
C ILE A 245 -6.67 29.92 -1.09
N ARG A 246 -6.80 31.15 -0.57
CA ARG A 246 -7.56 32.24 -1.19
C ARG A 246 -6.95 32.72 -2.51
N GLU A 247 -5.63 32.96 -2.55
CA GLU A 247 -4.95 33.44 -3.76
C GLU A 247 -4.94 32.39 -4.88
N ILE A 248 -4.84 31.10 -4.53
CA ILE A 248 -4.92 30.01 -5.51
C ILE A 248 -6.33 29.85 -6.08
N GLY A 249 -7.34 30.28 -5.31
CA GLY A 249 -8.74 30.19 -5.70
C GLY A 249 -9.32 28.80 -5.48
N VAL A 250 -8.88 28.07 -4.44
CA VAL A 250 -9.63 26.90 -3.97
C VAL A 250 -10.80 27.42 -3.14
N GLU A 251 -12.00 27.42 -3.71
CA GLU A 251 -13.19 28.03 -3.09
C GLU A 251 -14.05 27.03 -2.32
N CYS A 252 -14.05 25.74 -2.68
CA CYS A 252 -14.84 24.74 -1.95
C CYS A 252 -14.14 23.37 -1.87
N GLY A 253 -13.29 23.18 -0.86
CA GLY A 253 -12.58 21.91 -0.65
C GLY A 253 -11.38 22.00 0.28
N GLY A 254 -10.69 20.86 0.41
CA GLY A 254 -9.45 20.73 1.17
C GLY A 254 -8.18 20.96 0.33
N SER A 255 -7.09 21.37 0.97
CA SER A 255 -5.77 21.49 0.37
C SER A 255 -4.66 21.40 1.41
N ASN A 256 -3.48 20.94 1.00
CA ASN A 256 -2.29 20.83 1.85
C ASN A 256 -1.28 21.93 1.51
N VAL A 257 -0.85 22.71 2.51
CA VAL A 257 0.19 23.75 2.37
C VAL A 257 1.47 23.32 3.08
N GLN A 258 2.61 23.44 2.40
CA GLN A 258 3.91 23.07 2.96
C GLN A 258 4.81 24.29 3.19
N PHE A 259 5.51 24.31 4.32
CA PHE A 259 6.41 25.38 4.75
C PHE A 259 7.76 24.82 5.18
N ALA A 260 8.81 25.59 4.92
CA ALA A 260 10.09 25.45 5.62
C ALA A 260 10.29 26.60 6.59
N VAL A 261 10.74 26.30 7.81
CA VAL A 261 11.03 27.29 8.84
C VAL A 261 12.49 27.19 9.25
N ASN A 262 13.20 28.31 9.18
CA ASN A 262 14.59 28.39 9.62
C ASN A 262 14.64 28.29 11.16
N PRO A 263 15.29 27.26 11.74
CA PRO A 263 15.36 27.11 13.19
C PRO A 263 16.17 28.22 13.88
N ALA A 264 16.98 28.99 13.14
CA ALA A 264 17.84 30.02 13.72
C ALA A 264 17.12 31.35 14.00
N ASP A 265 16.17 31.74 13.15
CA ASP A 265 15.53 33.07 13.17
C ASP A 265 14.02 33.07 12.88
N GLY A 266 13.43 31.91 12.60
CA GLY A 266 12.01 31.78 12.28
C GLY A 266 11.63 32.33 10.90
N GLU A 267 12.58 32.51 9.98
CA GLU A 267 12.30 32.81 8.57
C GLU A 267 11.44 31.69 7.96
N VAL A 268 10.35 32.05 7.27
CA VAL A 268 9.40 31.10 6.69
C VAL A 268 9.49 31.15 5.16
N MET A 269 9.56 29.99 4.53
CA MET A 269 9.49 29.80 3.09
C MET A 269 8.32 28.89 2.74
N VAL A 270 7.44 29.34 1.83
CA VAL A 270 6.38 28.48 1.28
C VAL A 270 7.00 27.54 0.24
N ILE A 271 6.80 26.23 0.43
CA ILE A 271 7.38 25.18 -0.40
C ILE A 271 6.45 24.88 -1.57
N GLU A 272 5.21 24.48 -1.28
CA GLU A 272 4.16 24.21 -2.26
C GLU A 272 2.75 24.20 -1.62
N MET A 273 1.74 24.11 -2.48
CA MET A 273 0.33 23.92 -2.12
C MET A 273 -0.26 22.88 -3.07
N ASN A 274 -0.91 21.87 -2.51
CA ASN A 274 -1.57 20.80 -3.24
C ASN A 274 -3.09 21.01 -3.20
N PRO A 275 -3.73 21.45 -4.31
CA PRO A 275 -5.14 21.85 -4.36
C PRO A 275 -6.08 20.64 -4.50
N ARG A 276 -5.93 19.65 -3.64
CA ARG A 276 -6.65 18.37 -3.62
C ARG A 276 -6.45 17.67 -2.28
N VAL A 277 -7.17 16.58 -2.06
CA VAL A 277 -6.80 15.62 -1.02
C VAL A 277 -5.43 15.00 -1.35
N SER A 278 -4.72 14.60 -0.32
CA SER A 278 -3.35 14.08 -0.33
C SER A 278 -3.20 12.94 0.68
N ARG A 279 -2.04 12.27 0.66
CA ARG A 279 -1.65 11.37 1.76
C ARG A 279 -1.68 12.08 3.11
N SER A 280 -1.12 13.29 3.18
CA SER A 280 -1.14 14.12 4.39
C SER A 280 -2.56 14.42 4.85
N SER A 281 -3.52 14.57 3.94
CA SER A 281 -4.94 14.77 4.28
C SER A 281 -5.61 13.48 4.81
N ALA A 282 -5.23 12.30 4.28
CA ALA A 282 -5.68 11.03 4.83
C ALA A 282 -5.11 10.82 6.24
N LEU A 283 -3.80 11.02 6.40
CA LEU A 283 -3.12 11.03 7.70
C LEU A 283 -3.79 11.99 8.69
N ALA A 284 -4.04 13.24 8.29
CA ALA A 284 -4.71 14.24 9.11
C ALA A 284 -6.15 13.85 9.48
N SER A 285 -6.88 13.22 8.54
CA SER A 285 -8.23 12.74 8.82
C SER A 285 -8.21 11.65 9.89
N LYS A 286 -7.25 10.73 9.84
CA LYS A 286 -7.09 9.70 10.89
C LYS A 286 -6.57 10.30 12.19
N ALA A 287 -5.61 11.21 12.12
CA ALA A 287 -5.04 11.85 13.29
C ALA A 287 -6.08 12.63 14.10
N THR A 288 -6.99 13.32 13.44
CA THR A 288 -7.96 14.22 14.09
C THR A 288 -9.33 13.60 14.27
N GLY A 289 -9.71 12.63 13.44
CA GLY A 289 -11.09 12.15 13.29
C GLY A 289 -11.92 12.99 12.30
N PHE A 290 -11.40 14.10 11.77
CA PHE A 290 -12.13 14.95 10.83
C PHE A 290 -12.08 14.37 9.40
N PRO A 291 -13.20 13.98 8.77
CA PRO A 291 -13.18 13.26 7.49
C PRO A 291 -13.03 14.23 6.29
N ILE A 292 -11.79 14.65 6.00
CA ILE A 292 -11.49 15.73 5.03
C ILE A 292 -12.12 15.47 3.65
N ALA A 293 -12.02 14.24 3.11
CA ALA A 293 -12.51 13.94 1.77
C ALA A 293 -14.04 13.95 1.69
N LYS A 294 -14.72 13.40 2.72
CA LYS A 294 -16.19 13.46 2.87
C LYS A 294 -16.68 14.91 2.89
N MET A 295 -16.05 15.75 3.73
CA MET A 295 -16.41 17.17 3.84
C MET A 295 -16.14 17.92 2.54
N ALA A 296 -14.97 17.72 1.93
CA ALA A 296 -14.62 18.34 0.65
C ALA A 296 -15.59 17.94 -0.48
N ALA A 297 -16.12 16.72 -0.49
CA ALA A 297 -17.15 16.31 -1.44
C ALA A 297 -18.46 17.09 -1.24
N LYS A 298 -18.95 17.25 0.00
CA LYS A 298 -20.14 18.06 0.30
C LYS A 298 -19.94 19.54 -0.06
N LEU A 299 -18.79 20.11 0.27
CA LEU A 299 -18.45 21.49 -0.11
C LEU A 299 -18.46 21.67 -1.64
N SER A 300 -18.02 20.66 -2.40
CA SER A 300 -17.96 20.72 -3.85
C SER A 300 -19.33 20.87 -4.53
N VAL A 301 -20.41 20.54 -3.82
CA VAL A 301 -21.81 20.68 -4.28
C VAL A 301 -22.56 21.84 -3.61
N GLY A 302 -21.84 22.76 -2.95
CA GLY A 302 -22.38 24.06 -2.52
C GLY A 302 -22.69 24.19 -1.03
N TYR A 303 -22.43 23.16 -0.22
CA TYR A 303 -22.50 23.28 1.24
C TYR A 303 -21.43 24.25 1.77
N THR A 304 -21.71 24.86 2.91
CA THR A 304 -20.74 25.59 3.73
C THR A 304 -20.40 24.81 4.99
N LEU A 305 -19.24 25.05 5.59
CA LEU A 305 -18.71 24.30 6.74
C LEU A 305 -19.64 24.37 7.97
N ASP A 306 -20.36 25.48 8.13
CA ASP A 306 -21.32 25.70 9.22
C ASP A 306 -22.63 24.92 9.03
N GLN A 307 -22.94 24.49 7.79
CA GLN A 307 -24.11 23.68 7.47
C GLN A 307 -23.88 22.18 7.66
N ILE A 308 -22.62 21.74 7.64
CA ILE A 308 -22.27 20.33 7.75
C ILE A 308 -22.05 19.99 9.23
N PRO A 309 -22.75 19.01 9.81
CA PRO A 309 -22.48 18.58 11.18
C PRO A 309 -21.13 17.87 11.29
N ASN A 310 -20.47 17.98 12.45
CA ASN A 310 -19.32 17.16 12.79
C ASN A 310 -19.79 15.72 13.06
N ASP A 311 -19.33 14.78 12.24
CA ASP A 311 -19.69 13.35 12.28
C ASP A 311 -19.46 12.70 13.65
N ILE A 312 -18.43 13.14 14.36
CA ILE A 312 -17.98 12.52 15.62
C ILE A 312 -18.75 13.05 16.83
N THR A 313 -18.82 14.37 17.00
CA THR A 313 -19.50 14.97 18.17
C THR A 313 -21.01 15.02 17.97
N LYS A 314 -21.49 15.12 16.73
CA LYS A 314 -22.90 15.33 16.33
C LYS A 314 -23.57 16.56 16.98
N LYS A 315 -22.80 17.39 17.67
CA LYS A 315 -23.24 18.55 18.45
C LYS A 315 -22.62 19.85 17.92
N THR A 316 -21.54 19.76 17.15
CA THR A 316 -20.82 20.91 16.58
C THR A 316 -20.90 20.89 15.05
N PRO A 317 -20.74 22.04 14.37
CA PRO A 317 -20.57 22.08 12.92
C PRO A 317 -19.17 21.59 12.51
N ALA A 318 -18.94 21.42 11.20
CA ALA A 318 -17.62 21.16 10.62
C ALA A 318 -16.75 22.44 10.51
N SER A 319 -17.31 23.62 10.79
CA SER A 319 -16.61 24.91 10.82
C SER A 319 -15.82 25.14 12.11
N PHE A 320 -14.85 24.26 12.39
CA PHE A 320 -13.94 24.38 13.54
C PHE A 320 -12.54 23.86 13.19
N GLU A 321 -11.55 24.18 14.02
CA GLU A 321 -10.20 23.61 13.95
C GLU A 321 -10.09 22.51 15.02
N PRO A 322 -9.82 21.25 14.64
CA PRO A 322 -9.68 20.17 15.61
C PRO A 322 -8.58 20.43 16.65
N SER A 323 -8.86 20.01 17.88
CA SER A 323 -7.88 19.93 18.96
C SER A 323 -7.70 18.47 19.36
N ILE A 324 -6.47 18.03 19.53
CA ILE A 324 -6.14 16.65 19.93
C ILE A 324 -5.32 16.68 21.21
N ASP A 325 -5.63 15.79 22.14
CA ASP A 325 -4.98 15.65 23.44
C ASP A 325 -4.01 14.45 23.46
N TYR A 326 -3.51 14.09 22.28
CA TYR A 326 -2.55 13.03 22.04
C TYR A 326 -1.58 13.44 20.93
N VAL A 327 -0.52 12.65 20.77
CA VAL A 327 0.45 12.76 19.69
C VAL A 327 0.24 11.61 18.71
N VAL A 328 0.27 11.93 17.43
CA VAL A 328 0.26 10.98 16.34
C VAL A 328 1.64 10.92 15.72
N THR A 329 2.12 9.73 15.38
CA THR A 329 3.40 9.54 14.70
C THR A 329 3.21 8.65 13.49
N LYS A 330 3.67 9.12 12.34
CA LYS A 330 3.73 8.36 11.09
C LYS A 330 5.18 7.99 10.81
N ILE A 331 5.42 6.74 10.43
CA ILE A 331 6.73 6.27 9.95
C ILE A 331 6.55 5.57 8.58
N PRO A 332 7.33 5.96 7.55
CA PRO A 332 7.26 5.35 6.24
C PRO A 332 7.84 3.93 6.21
N ARG A 333 7.24 3.08 5.37
CA ARG A 333 7.70 1.71 5.08
C ARG A 333 8.42 1.68 3.73
N PHE A 334 9.64 1.15 3.71
CA PHE A 334 10.49 1.04 2.50
C PHE A 334 10.60 -0.39 1.99
N ALA A 335 11.14 -0.61 0.78
CA ALA A 335 11.36 -1.96 0.24
C ALA A 335 12.67 -2.09 -0.53
N PHE A 336 13.73 -1.38 -0.11
CA PHE A 336 15.02 -1.35 -0.82
C PHE A 336 15.65 -2.75 -0.99
N GLU A 337 15.36 -3.68 -0.08
CA GLU A 337 15.80 -5.07 -0.17
C GLU A 337 15.35 -5.78 -1.46
N LYS A 338 14.24 -5.32 -2.07
CA LYS A 338 13.70 -5.86 -3.33
C LYS A 338 14.32 -5.25 -4.58
N PHE A 339 15.14 -4.21 -4.44
CA PHE A 339 15.72 -3.43 -5.54
C PHE A 339 17.26 -3.40 -5.43
N PRO A 340 17.93 -4.55 -5.54
CA PRO A 340 19.39 -4.61 -5.48
C PRO A 340 19.99 -3.71 -6.57
N GLY A 341 21.05 -2.98 -6.21
CA GLY A 341 21.67 -1.97 -7.06
C GLY A 341 21.14 -0.54 -6.83
N SER A 342 19.99 -0.37 -6.17
CA SER A 342 19.53 0.95 -5.74
C SER A 342 20.05 1.32 -4.35
N GLU A 343 20.65 2.51 -4.22
CA GLU A 343 21.15 2.99 -2.95
C GLU A 343 20.00 3.44 -2.02
N PRO A 344 20.02 3.03 -0.73
CA PRO A 344 18.98 3.34 0.25
C PRO A 344 19.10 4.78 0.80
N ILE A 345 19.23 5.76 -0.10
CA ILE A 345 19.33 7.18 0.24
C ILE A 345 17.96 7.84 0.04
N LEU A 346 17.50 8.57 1.06
CA LEU A 346 16.27 9.35 1.01
C LEU A 346 16.57 10.76 0.50
N THR A 347 15.69 11.27 -0.36
CA THR A 347 15.85 12.58 -1.02
C THR A 347 14.48 13.25 -1.14
N THR A 348 14.38 14.33 -1.93
CA THR A 348 13.10 14.94 -2.28
C THR A 348 12.26 14.10 -3.26
N GLN A 349 12.78 12.99 -3.78
CA GLN A 349 12.00 11.99 -4.51
C GLN A 349 11.63 10.84 -3.57
N MET A 350 10.32 10.66 -3.38
CA MET A 350 9.76 9.63 -2.52
C MET A 350 10.07 8.20 -3.02
N LYS A 351 10.39 7.30 -2.08
CA LYS A 351 10.75 5.88 -2.30
C LYS A 351 10.03 4.92 -1.34
N SER A 352 9.31 5.42 -0.34
CA SER A 352 8.45 4.62 0.53
C SER A 352 7.28 3.99 -0.23
N VAL A 353 6.92 2.76 0.17
CA VAL A 353 5.86 1.93 -0.45
C VAL A 353 4.57 1.89 0.38
N GLY A 354 4.58 2.49 1.57
CA GLY A 354 3.45 2.61 2.48
C GLY A 354 3.89 3.29 3.78
N GLU A 355 3.03 3.28 4.79
CA GLU A 355 3.28 3.97 6.06
C GLU A 355 2.48 3.36 7.20
N ALA A 356 3.05 3.40 8.41
CA ALA A 356 2.38 3.05 9.64
C ALA A 356 2.11 4.32 10.44
N MET A 357 0.98 4.35 11.15
CA MET A 357 0.63 5.42 12.07
C MET A 357 0.36 4.83 13.46
N ALA A 358 0.66 5.58 14.51
CA ALA A 358 0.21 5.27 15.85
C ALA A 358 -0.14 6.54 16.61
N LEU A 359 -0.94 6.35 17.66
CA LEU A 359 -1.35 7.39 18.60
C LEU A 359 -0.84 7.05 20.01
N GLY A 360 -0.42 8.05 20.76
CA GLY A 360 -0.06 7.93 22.18
C GLY A 360 -0.26 9.25 22.91
N ARG A 361 -0.41 9.21 24.24
CA ARG A 361 -0.56 10.42 25.07
C ARG A 361 0.73 11.24 25.16
N THR A 362 1.84 10.64 24.76
CA THR A 362 3.16 11.26 24.64
C THR A 362 3.78 10.94 23.29
N PHE A 363 4.74 11.77 22.86
CA PHE A 363 5.52 11.46 21.66
C PHE A 363 6.25 10.11 21.79
N GLN A 364 6.86 9.84 22.94
CA GLN A 364 7.55 8.57 23.20
C GLN A 364 6.64 7.35 23.01
N GLU A 365 5.43 7.39 23.57
CA GLU A 365 4.45 6.31 23.42
C GLU A 365 4.04 6.13 21.96
N SER A 366 3.67 7.22 21.29
CA SER A 366 3.26 7.22 19.88
C SER A 366 4.39 6.70 18.97
N PHE A 367 5.61 7.17 19.17
CA PHE A 367 6.77 6.78 18.39
C PHE A 367 7.11 5.30 18.55
N GLN A 368 7.16 4.78 19.78
CA GLN A 368 7.42 3.36 20.04
C GLN A 368 6.33 2.45 19.45
N LYS A 369 5.06 2.87 19.51
CA LYS A 369 3.94 2.19 18.84
C LYS A 369 4.09 2.21 17.32
N ALA A 370 4.47 3.34 16.74
CA ALA A 370 4.69 3.46 15.31
C ALA A 370 5.84 2.56 14.84
N VAL A 371 6.97 2.51 15.57
CA VAL A 371 8.10 1.62 15.22
C VAL A 371 7.68 0.15 15.19
N ARG A 372 6.94 -0.33 16.20
CA ARG A 372 6.49 -1.72 16.22
C ARG A 372 5.33 -2.03 15.28
N SER A 373 4.66 -1.01 14.76
CA SER A 373 3.64 -1.14 13.71
C SER A 373 4.22 -1.27 12.30
N LEU A 374 5.55 -1.13 12.12
CA LEU A 374 6.18 -1.11 10.80
C LEU A 374 6.27 -2.47 10.12
N GLU A 375 5.98 -3.57 10.82
CA GLU A 375 6.08 -4.93 10.28
C GLU A 375 7.50 -5.27 9.76
N THR A 376 8.52 -4.66 10.38
CA THR A 376 9.95 -4.89 10.11
C THR A 376 10.61 -5.80 11.15
N GLY A 377 9.84 -6.29 12.13
CA GLY A 377 10.30 -7.20 13.18
C GLY A 377 10.76 -6.52 14.47
N PHE A 378 10.82 -5.18 14.50
CA PHE A 378 11.14 -4.43 15.72
C PHE A 378 9.97 -4.44 16.70
N ALA A 379 10.25 -4.73 17.97
CA ALA A 379 9.27 -4.66 19.06
C ALA A 379 9.04 -3.22 19.58
N GLY A 380 9.76 -2.26 19.01
CA GLY A 380 9.88 -0.86 19.39
C GLY A 380 11.30 -0.38 19.05
N TRP A 381 11.64 0.84 19.43
CA TRP A 381 12.97 1.42 19.26
C TRP A 381 13.83 1.21 20.51
N GLY A 382 14.95 0.49 20.36
CA GLY A 382 15.81 0.07 21.47
C GLY A 382 15.39 -1.28 22.08
N CYS A 383 16.14 -1.76 23.07
CA CYS A 383 15.92 -3.06 23.73
C CYS A 383 15.81 -4.27 22.76
N GLY A 384 16.71 -4.36 21.79
CA GLY A 384 16.78 -5.49 20.86
C GLY A 384 18.05 -5.47 20.01
N PRO A 385 18.39 -6.59 19.34
CA PRO A 385 19.53 -6.66 18.45
C PRO A 385 19.25 -5.85 17.17
N ILE A 386 20.19 -5.01 16.78
CA ILE A 386 20.17 -4.27 15.52
C ILE A 386 21.56 -4.31 14.89
N LYS A 387 21.65 -4.33 13.55
CA LYS A 387 22.92 -4.38 12.82
C LYS A 387 23.75 -3.09 12.98
N GLU A 388 23.10 -2.00 13.35
CA GLU A 388 23.70 -0.67 13.50
C GLU A 388 24.64 -0.58 14.70
N LEU A 389 24.48 -1.44 15.72
CA LEU A 389 25.33 -1.40 16.92
C LEU A 389 26.80 -1.69 16.61
N ASP A 390 27.03 -2.55 15.60
CA ASP A 390 28.36 -2.95 15.14
C ASP A 390 29.00 -1.94 14.18
N TRP A 391 28.30 -0.85 13.82
CA TRP A 391 28.85 0.16 12.93
C TRP A 391 29.98 0.95 13.60
N ASP A 392 31.00 1.28 12.81
CA ASP A 392 32.05 2.21 13.22
C ASP A 392 31.53 3.66 13.24
N TRP A 393 32.35 4.56 13.81
CA TRP A 393 31.99 5.97 13.93
C TRP A 393 31.79 6.69 12.59
N GLU A 394 32.51 6.28 11.54
CA GLU A 394 32.41 6.90 10.22
C GLU A 394 31.06 6.56 9.57
N LYS A 395 30.66 5.28 9.62
CA LYS A 395 29.37 4.82 9.12
C LYS A 395 28.20 5.41 9.90
N ILE A 396 28.31 5.54 11.23
CA ILE A 396 27.29 6.22 12.05
C ILE A 396 27.15 7.68 11.62
N LYS A 397 28.26 8.45 11.59
CA LYS A 397 28.23 9.86 11.18
C LYS A 397 27.71 10.04 9.75
N TYR A 398 28.07 9.14 8.84
CA TYR A 398 27.55 9.14 7.48
C TYR A 398 26.03 8.95 7.46
N SER A 399 25.51 7.93 8.17
CA SER A 399 24.07 7.65 8.24
C SER A 399 23.29 8.79 8.91
N LEU A 400 23.87 9.46 9.92
CA LEU A 400 23.26 10.65 10.52
C LEU A 400 23.19 11.83 9.52
N ARG A 401 24.22 12.01 8.69
CA ARG A 401 24.34 13.11 7.72
C ARG A 401 23.52 12.88 6.45
N VAL A 402 23.50 11.65 5.94
CA VAL A 402 22.85 11.26 4.68
C VAL A 402 21.59 10.47 5.02
N PRO A 403 20.39 11.07 4.87
CA PRO A 403 19.15 10.40 5.21
C PRO A 403 18.99 9.06 4.51
N ASN A 404 18.61 8.04 5.28
CA ASN A 404 18.42 6.66 4.85
C ASN A 404 17.37 5.99 5.77
N PRO A 405 16.73 4.88 5.37
CA PRO A 405 15.73 4.18 6.19
C PRO A 405 16.21 3.77 7.58
N ASP A 406 17.51 3.48 7.74
CA ASP A 406 18.10 3.01 9.00
C ASP A 406 18.55 4.18 9.91
N ARG A 407 18.35 5.44 9.49
CA ARG A 407 18.86 6.65 10.18
C ARG A 407 18.40 6.74 11.63
N ILE A 408 17.14 6.40 11.91
CA ILE A 408 16.59 6.44 13.27
C ILE A 408 17.28 5.43 14.19
N HIS A 409 17.74 4.30 13.66
CA HIS A 409 18.53 3.31 14.38
C HIS A 409 20.00 3.71 14.50
N ALA A 410 20.55 4.46 13.54
CA ALA A 410 21.86 5.08 13.67
C ALA A 410 21.90 6.11 14.82
N ILE A 411 20.81 6.86 15.05
CA ILE A 411 20.65 7.76 16.21
C ILE A 411 20.71 6.97 17.52
N TYR A 412 20.01 5.84 17.61
CA TYR A 412 20.08 4.95 18.77
C TYR A 412 21.51 4.49 19.05
N THR A 413 22.21 3.98 18.02
CA THR A 413 23.62 3.59 18.15
C THR A 413 24.50 4.74 18.60
N ALA A 414 24.30 5.94 18.03
CA ALA A 414 25.08 7.12 18.40
C ALA A 414 24.92 7.46 19.90
N PHE A 415 23.69 7.40 20.44
CA PHE A 415 23.45 7.57 21.87
C PHE A 415 24.09 6.46 22.71
N LYS A 416 23.96 5.19 22.30
CA LYS A 416 24.59 4.05 23.01
C LYS A 416 26.11 4.16 23.05
N LYS A 417 26.74 4.78 22.05
CA LYS A 417 28.18 5.06 22.01
C LYS A 417 28.58 6.41 22.63
N GLY A 418 27.63 7.13 23.25
CA GLY A 418 27.88 8.33 24.04
C GLY A 418 27.89 9.66 23.28
N MET A 419 27.39 9.70 22.03
CA MET A 419 27.22 10.97 21.30
C MET A 419 26.15 11.83 21.96
N ARG A 420 26.38 13.15 22.10
CA ARG A 420 25.43 14.06 22.74
C ARG A 420 24.33 14.48 21.75
N VAL A 421 23.16 14.84 22.28
CA VAL A 421 22.03 15.40 21.50
C VAL A 421 22.49 16.54 20.57
N GLN A 422 23.32 17.45 21.08
CA GLN A 422 23.85 18.56 20.30
C GLN A 422 24.68 18.11 19.09
N ASP A 423 25.53 17.08 19.26
CA ASP A 423 26.40 16.60 18.20
C ASP A 423 25.58 15.88 17.11
N ILE A 424 24.55 15.11 17.50
CA ILE A 424 23.62 14.48 16.55
C ILE A 424 22.83 15.53 15.79
N HIS A 425 22.33 16.57 16.48
CA HIS A 425 21.62 17.69 15.85
C HIS A 425 22.49 18.41 14.80
N GLU A 426 23.75 18.70 15.12
CA GLU A 426 24.67 19.38 14.19
C GLU A 426 24.94 18.57 12.91
N ILE A 427 24.86 17.24 12.98
CA ILE A 427 25.08 16.36 11.83
C ILE A 427 23.79 16.11 11.05
N SER A 428 22.68 15.89 11.77
CA SER A 428 21.41 15.41 11.19
C SER A 428 20.40 16.52 10.89
N PHE A 429 20.53 17.67 11.54
CA PHE A 429 19.56 18.77 11.58
C PHE A 429 18.17 18.40 12.16
N ILE A 430 18.01 17.20 12.74
CA ILE A 430 16.78 16.84 13.46
C ILE A 430 16.65 17.72 14.71
N ASP A 431 15.46 18.27 14.97
CA ASP A 431 15.26 19.19 16.09
C ASP A 431 15.65 18.54 17.43
N LYS A 432 16.27 19.34 18.31
CA LYS A 432 16.78 18.89 19.60
C LYS A 432 15.68 18.38 20.52
N TRP A 433 14.45 18.85 20.34
CA TRP A 433 13.30 18.36 21.09
C TRP A 433 13.11 16.85 20.88
N PHE A 434 12.98 16.41 19.62
CA PHE A 434 12.83 14.98 19.29
C PHE A 434 14.04 14.16 19.75
N LEU A 435 15.26 14.67 19.56
CA LEU A 435 16.47 13.99 19.99
C LEU A 435 16.57 13.84 21.51
N THR A 436 16.06 14.81 22.28
CA THR A 436 15.96 14.72 23.74
C THR A 436 14.97 13.63 24.15
N GLU A 437 13.78 13.61 23.56
CA GLU A 437 12.76 12.59 23.83
C GLU A 437 13.26 11.16 23.51
N LEU A 438 13.98 11.01 22.39
CA LEU A 438 14.63 9.75 22.00
C LEU A 438 15.76 9.36 22.96
N LYS A 439 16.56 10.33 23.41
CA LYS A 439 17.63 10.08 24.40
C LYS A 439 17.06 9.56 25.71
N GLU A 440 15.93 10.09 26.16
CA GLU A 440 15.24 9.60 27.36
C GLU A 440 14.78 8.15 27.22
N LEU A 441 14.33 7.71 26.04
CA LEU A 441 14.02 6.29 25.79
C LEU A 441 15.27 5.41 26.00
N VAL A 442 16.45 5.86 25.54
CA VAL A 442 17.72 5.14 25.79
C VAL A 442 18.05 5.09 27.29
N ASP A 443 17.72 6.14 28.04
CA ASP A 443 17.94 6.17 29.49
C ASP A 443 16.98 5.22 30.24
N VAL A 444 15.74 5.11 29.77
CA VAL A 444 14.78 4.12 30.29
C VAL A 444 15.22 2.69 29.98
N GLU A 445 15.80 2.44 28.80
CA GLU A 445 16.44 1.15 28.52
C GLU A 445 17.55 0.85 29.54
N GLN A 446 18.44 1.81 29.84
CA GLN A 446 19.50 1.60 30.83
C GLN A 446 18.93 1.31 32.22
N PHE A 447 17.85 2.00 32.60
CA PHE A 447 17.11 1.74 33.83
C PHE A 447 16.58 0.30 33.87
N LEU A 448 16.02 -0.20 32.77
CA LEU A 448 15.49 -1.58 32.66
C LEU A 448 16.61 -2.63 32.72
N VAL A 449 17.69 -2.43 31.95
CA VAL A 449 18.83 -3.36 31.90
C VAL A 449 19.54 -3.50 33.25
N SER A 450 19.48 -2.46 34.10
CA SER A 450 20.07 -2.49 35.44
C SER A 450 19.25 -3.28 36.48
N ARG A 451 18.09 -3.83 36.10
CA ARG A 451 17.15 -4.52 37.01
C ARG A 451 16.71 -5.87 36.46
N SER A 452 16.31 -6.74 37.38
CA SER A 452 15.52 -7.93 37.08
C SER A 452 14.03 -7.60 37.07
N LEU A 453 13.23 -8.44 36.40
CA LEU A 453 11.79 -8.26 36.26
C LEU A 453 11.06 -8.10 37.62
N ASP A 454 11.48 -8.86 38.64
CA ASP A 454 10.86 -8.84 39.98
C ASP A 454 11.10 -7.54 40.74
N GLN A 455 12.16 -6.80 40.39
CA GLN A 455 12.50 -5.52 41.01
C GLN A 455 11.69 -4.34 40.46
N LEU A 456 10.95 -4.54 39.36
CA LEU A 456 10.07 -3.51 38.81
C LEU A 456 8.80 -3.40 39.65
N SER A 457 8.60 -2.22 40.24
CA SER A 457 7.39 -1.87 40.96
C SER A 457 6.23 -1.56 40.00
N LYS A 458 5.01 -1.44 40.55
CA LYS A 458 3.83 -1.00 39.79
C LYS A 458 4.07 0.35 39.10
N ASP A 459 4.69 1.29 39.82
CA ASP A 459 4.96 2.64 39.30
C ASP A 459 6.03 2.61 38.20
N ASP A 460 7.07 1.77 38.36
CA ASP A 460 8.09 1.58 37.31
C ASP A 460 7.44 1.05 36.03
N PHE A 461 6.57 0.05 36.13
CA PHE A 461 5.82 -0.47 34.99
C PHE A 461 4.95 0.61 34.34
N TYR A 462 4.18 1.39 35.11
CA TYR A 462 3.40 2.49 34.53
C TYR A 462 4.29 3.49 33.79
N GLN A 463 5.42 3.89 34.38
CA GLN A 463 6.32 4.85 33.75
C GLN A 463 6.97 4.33 32.47
N VAL A 464 7.34 3.05 32.44
CA VAL A 464 7.92 2.41 31.25
C VAL A 464 6.86 2.23 30.16
N LYS A 465 5.67 1.74 30.51
CA LYS A 465 4.59 1.50 29.54
C LYS A 465 3.99 2.80 28.98
N ARG A 466 3.90 3.88 29.78
CA ARG A 466 3.52 5.23 29.31
C ARG A 466 4.51 5.87 28.33
N ARG A 467 5.71 5.30 28.20
CA ARG A 467 6.71 5.65 27.18
C ARG A 467 6.69 4.68 26.01
N GLY A 468 5.69 3.81 25.93
CA GLY A 468 5.41 2.93 24.80
C GLY A 468 6.25 1.66 24.70
N PHE A 469 7.09 1.35 25.70
CA PHE A 469 7.87 0.10 25.70
C PHE A 469 6.95 -1.12 25.65
N SER A 470 7.17 -2.01 24.69
CA SER A 470 6.44 -3.28 24.61
C SER A 470 6.89 -4.27 25.68
N ASP A 471 6.03 -5.23 25.99
CA ASP A 471 6.33 -6.33 26.91
C ASP A 471 7.56 -7.12 26.42
N LYS A 472 7.74 -7.21 25.09
CA LYS A 472 8.91 -7.83 24.46
C LYS A 472 10.21 -7.02 24.63
N GLN A 473 10.16 -5.68 24.57
CA GLN A 473 11.33 -4.84 24.86
C GLN A 473 11.75 -4.95 26.34
N ILE A 474 10.78 -4.93 27.25
CA ILE A 474 11.03 -5.11 28.68
C ILE A 474 11.66 -6.49 28.91
N ALA A 475 11.09 -7.54 28.32
CA ALA A 475 11.58 -8.90 28.45
C ALA A 475 13.04 -9.04 27.99
N PHE A 476 13.38 -8.43 26.86
CA PHE A 476 14.76 -8.37 26.39
C PHE A 476 15.69 -7.67 27.40
N ALA A 477 15.29 -6.51 27.91
CA ALA A 477 16.11 -5.73 28.84
C ALA A 477 16.29 -6.43 30.20
N THR A 478 15.26 -7.12 30.70
CA THR A 478 15.29 -7.82 32.00
C THR A 478 15.72 -9.28 31.90
N SER A 479 16.09 -9.77 30.71
CA SER A 479 16.45 -11.17 30.44
C SER A 479 15.36 -12.16 30.88
N SER A 480 14.10 -11.85 30.59
CA SER A 480 12.92 -12.66 30.88
C SER A 480 12.13 -13.00 29.61
N SER A 481 10.99 -13.68 29.72
CA SER A 481 10.09 -13.89 28.57
C SER A 481 9.01 -12.80 28.48
N GLU A 482 8.44 -12.60 27.29
CA GLU A 482 7.32 -11.68 27.05
C GLU A 482 6.09 -12.05 27.91
N SER A 483 5.84 -13.36 28.10
CA SER A 483 4.75 -13.86 28.94
C SER A 483 4.96 -13.55 30.43
N ASP A 484 6.20 -13.64 30.93
CA ASP A 484 6.53 -13.29 32.32
C ASP A 484 6.27 -11.81 32.58
N VAL A 485 6.68 -10.95 31.64
CA VAL A 485 6.46 -9.49 31.73
C VAL A 485 4.97 -9.18 31.76
N ARG A 486 4.19 -9.73 30.82
CA ARG A 486 2.73 -9.55 30.78
C ARG A 486 2.10 -9.98 32.10
N SER A 487 2.41 -11.19 32.55
CA SER A 487 1.86 -11.78 33.79
C SER A 487 2.18 -10.91 35.00
N ARG A 488 3.42 -10.45 35.14
CA ARG A 488 3.85 -9.57 36.23
C ARG A 488 3.14 -8.22 36.19
N ARG A 489 3.07 -7.60 35.01
CA ARG A 489 2.45 -6.29 34.79
C ARG A 489 0.95 -6.34 35.14
N LEU A 490 0.24 -7.37 34.69
CA LEU A 490 -1.17 -7.58 35.00
C LEU A 490 -1.40 -7.90 36.50
N ALA A 491 -0.54 -8.71 37.12
CA ALA A 491 -0.61 -9.00 38.56
C ALA A 491 -0.46 -7.74 39.44
N LEU A 492 0.26 -6.73 38.95
CA LEU A 492 0.40 -5.43 39.61
C LEU A 492 -0.75 -4.45 39.27
N GLY A 493 -1.72 -4.86 38.44
CA GLY A 493 -2.83 -4.03 38.01
C GLY A 493 -2.40 -2.92 37.06
N VAL A 494 -1.39 -3.17 36.22
CA VAL A 494 -0.97 -2.30 35.13
C VAL A 494 -1.53 -2.88 33.83
N ALA A 495 -2.59 -2.27 33.28
CA ALA A 495 -3.21 -2.68 32.03
C ALA A 495 -3.37 -1.46 31.14
N PRO A 496 -3.40 -1.60 29.80
CA PRO A 496 -3.71 -0.47 28.95
C PRO A 496 -5.18 -0.06 29.16
N THR A 497 -5.40 1.23 29.06
CA THR A 497 -6.71 1.84 28.86
C THR A 497 -6.84 2.26 27.40
N TYR A 498 -8.06 2.49 26.95
CA TYR A 498 -8.33 2.92 25.58
C TYR A 498 -9.02 4.26 25.58
N LYS A 499 -8.48 5.20 24.82
CA LYS A 499 -8.94 6.56 24.64
C LYS A 499 -9.59 6.73 23.28
N ARG A 500 -10.51 7.68 23.14
CA ARG A 500 -11.23 7.94 21.88
C ARG A 500 -10.60 9.10 21.10
N VAL A 501 -10.71 9.03 19.78
CA VAL A 501 -10.41 10.14 18.86
C VAL A 501 -11.67 10.96 18.64
N ASP A 502 -11.73 12.17 19.21
CA ASP A 502 -12.97 12.93 19.33
C ASP A 502 -12.99 14.28 18.59
N THR A 503 -11.90 14.68 17.92
CA THR A 503 -11.68 15.98 17.25
C THR A 503 -11.57 17.21 18.17
N CYS A 504 -11.86 17.09 19.47
CA CYS A 504 -12.09 18.25 20.34
C CYS A 504 -11.44 18.16 21.73
N ALA A 505 -10.52 17.22 21.94
CA ALA A 505 -9.76 17.08 23.18
C ALA A 505 -10.69 16.99 24.42
N ALA A 506 -11.73 16.17 24.31
CA ALA A 506 -12.78 15.95 25.30
C ALA A 506 -13.60 17.19 25.71
N GLU A 507 -13.55 18.31 24.97
CA GLU A 507 -14.43 19.47 25.21
C GLU A 507 -15.91 19.08 25.04
N PHE A 508 -16.20 18.21 24.07
CA PHE A 508 -17.51 17.66 23.82
C PHE A 508 -17.49 16.14 23.95
N GLU A 509 -18.53 15.59 24.57
CA GLU A 509 -18.75 14.15 24.58
C GLU A 509 -18.93 13.63 23.15
N ALA A 510 -18.04 12.72 22.74
CA ALA A 510 -18.04 12.07 21.45
C ALA A 510 -18.18 10.55 21.60
N ASN A 511 -19.18 9.99 20.90
CA ASN A 511 -19.42 8.54 20.90
C ASN A 511 -18.76 7.83 19.72
N THR A 512 -17.62 8.35 19.25
CA THR A 512 -16.86 7.78 18.13
C THR A 512 -16.44 6.33 18.40
N PRO A 513 -16.49 5.45 17.39
CA PRO A 513 -16.00 4.08 17.52
C PRO A 513 -14.47 4.00 17.42
N TYR A 514 -13.76 5.13 17.27
CA TYR A 514 -12.33 5.19 17.03
C TYR A 514 -11.52 5.31 18.33
N MET A 515 -10.73 4.29 18.65
CA MET A 515 -9.92 4.18 19.86
C MET A 515 -8.43 3.92 19.60
N TYR A 516 -7.60 4.25 20.59
CA TYR A 516 -6.19 3.87 20.70
C TYR A 516 -5.82 3.55 22.16
N SER A 517 -4.82 2.69 22.36
CA SER A 517 -4.34 2.31 23.69
C SER A 517 -3.40 3.36 24.29
N SER A 518 -3.49 3.54 25.60
CA SER A 518 -2.51 4.26 26.42
C SER A 518 -2.55 3.75 27.88
N TYR A 519 -1.51 4.03 28.64
CA TYR A 519 -1.40 3.64 30.06
C TYR A 519 -1.83 4.78 31.00
N GLU A 520 -3.10 5.17 30.93
CA GLU A 520 -3.76 6.13 31.83
C GLU A 520 -4.75 5.44 32.79
N TYR A 521 -5.54 6.21 33.54
CA TYR A 521 -6.43 5.69 34.58
C TYR A 521 -7.84 5.33 34.06
N GLU A 522 -8.38 6.10 33.11
CA GLU A 522 -9.75 5.95 32.62
C GLU A 522 -9.77 5.26 31.24
N CYS A 523 -10.62 4.25 31.08
CA CYS A 523 -10.83 3.55 29.81
C CYS A 523 -12.20 3.92 29.22
N GLU A 524 -12.19 4.49 28.02
CA GLU A 524 -13.36 5.01 27.29
C GLU A 524 -13.90 4.00 26.26
N SER A 525 -13.29 2.83 26.13
CA SER A 525 -13.71 1.83 25.13
C SER A 525 -15.18 1.43 25.29
N ALA A 526 -15.66 1.25 26.53
CA ALA A 526 -17.04 0.87 26.83
C ALA A 526 -17.55 -0.31 25.96
N PRO A 527 -16.93 -1.50 26.04
CA PRO A 527 -17.31 -2.66 25.24
C PRO A 527 -18.74 -3.14 25.56
N THR A 528 -19.47 -3.63 24.55
CA THR A 528 -20.84 -4.14 24.72
C THR A 528 -20.86 -5.66 24.96
N ASN A 529 -22.05 -6.25 25.16
CA ASN A 529 -22.25 -7.71 25.21
C ASN A 529 -22.91 -8.26 23.92
N ARG A 530 -22.88 -7.52 22.82
CA ARG A 530 -23.36 -8.01 21.52
C ARG A 530 -22.45 -9.14 21.01
N LYS A 531 -22.94 -9.91 20.04
CA LYS A 531 -22.07 -10.83 19.31
C LYS A 531 -21.05 -10.03 18.50
N LYS A 532 -19.77 -10.26 18.73
CA LYS A 532 -18.68 -9.47 18.16
C LYS A 532 -17.76 -10.30 17.28
N VAL A 533 -17.16 -9.65 16.30
CA VAL A 533 -16.09 -10.22 15.48
C VAL A 533 -14.93 -9.25 15.37
N LEU A 534 -13.73 -9.72 15.73
CA LEU A 534 -12.48 -8.97 15.56
C LEU A 534 -11.84 -9.31 14.21
N ILE A 535 -11.59 -8.29 13.40
CA ILE A 535 -10.95 -8.39 12.09
C ILE A 535 -9.58 -7.75 12.20
N LEU A 536 -8.53 -8.55 11.98
CA LEU A 536 -7.16 -8.05 11.99
C LEU A 536 -6.76 -7.60 10.58
N GLY A 537 -6.41 -6.33 10.45
CA GLY A 537 -5.89 -5.74 9.22
C GLY A 537 -4.47 -6.21 8.91
N GLY A 538 -3.83 -5.53 7.95
CA GLY A 538 -2.49 -5.88 7.48
C GLY A 538 -1.35 -5.01 8.00
N GLY A 539 -1.62 -3.88 8.67
CA GLY A 539 -0.61 -2.87 8.96
C GLY A 539 -0.17 -2.11 7.69
N PRO A 540 1.00 -1.43 7.69
CA PRO A 540 1.45 -0.56 6.61
C PRO A 540 1.59 -1.29 5.28
N ASN A 541 1.15 -0.71 4.17
CA ASN A 541 1.32 -1.34 2.86
C ASN A 541 2.80 -1.54 2.48
N ARG A 542 3.08 -2.61 1.73
CA ARG A 542 4.40 -2.98 1.21
C ARG A 542 4.25 -3.87 -0.02
N ILE A 543 5.30 -3.98 -0.83
CA ILE A 543 5.27 -4.86 -2.02
C ILE A 543 4.93 -6.29 -1.60
N GLY A 544 3.86 -6.84 -2.20
CA GLY A 544 3.29 -8.15 -1.88
C GLY A 544 2.19 -8.15 -0.82
N GLN A 545 2.02 -7.06 -0.07
CA GLN A 545 0.94 -6.82 0.90
C GLN A 545 0.37 -5.41 0.73
N GLY A 546 -0.51 -5.27 -0.26
CA GLY A 546 -1.11 -4.01 -0.65
C GLY A 546 -2.57 -3.88 -0.23
N ILE A 547 -3.28 -3.07 -1.01
CA ILE A 547 -4.69 -2.71 -0.77
C ILE A 547 -5.65 -3.89 -0.92
N GLU A 548 -5.22 -4.96 -1.59
CA GLU A 548 -6.05 -6.14 -1.85
C GLU A 548 -6.50 -6.83 -0.55
N PHE A 549 -5.65 -6.78 0.47
CA PHE A 549 -5.94 -7.31 1.81
C PHE A 549 -6.83 -6.36 2.63
N ASP A 550 -6.64 -5.04 2.46
CA ASP A 550 -7.52 -4.02 3.05
C ASP A 550 -8.95 -4.16 2.54
N TYR A 551 -9.09 -4.37 1.22
CA TYR A 551 -10.35 -4.68 0.55
C TYR A 551 -11.06 -5.86 1.21
N CYS A 552 -10.35 -6.97 1.41
CA CYS A 552 -10.93 -8.16 2.05
C CYS A 552 -11.41 -7.86 3.48
N CYS A 553 -10.60 -7.13 4.27
CA CYS A 553 -10.96 -6.73 5.64
C CYS A 553 -12.20 -5.83 5.68
N CYS A 554 -12.33 -4.89 4.75
CA CYS A 554 -13.51 -4.02 4.64
C CYS A 554 -14.77 -4.84 4.32
N HIS A 555 -14.69 -5.75 3.34
CA HIS A 555 -15.83 -6.63 3.00
C HIS A 555 -16.24 -7.54 4.15
N ALA A 556 -15.30 -8.00 4.97
CA ALA A 556 -15.63 -8.72 6.19
C ALA A 556 -16.44 -7.87 7.17
N SER A 557 -16.00 -6.63 7.41
CA SER A 557 -16.73 -5.72 8.29
C SER A 557 -18.13 -5.43 7.74
N PHE A 558 -18.26 -5.13 6.46
CA PHE A 558 -19.56 -4.82 5.85
C PHE A 558 -20.53 -5.99 5.95
N ALA A 559 -20.10 -7.19 5.53
CA ALA A 559 -20.97 -8.38 5.52
C ALA A 559 -21.39 -8.83 6.93
N LEU A 560 -20.46 -8.79 7.90
CA LEU A 560 -20.76 -9.26 9.26
C LEU A 560 -21.60 -8.24 10.03
N ARG A 561 -21.42 -6.94 9.77
CA ARG A 561 -22.30 -5.90 10.29
C ARG A 561 -23.73 -6.06 9.76
N GLU A 562 -23.88 -6.30 8.45
CA GLU A 562 -25.18 -6.63 7.83
C GLU A 562 -25.80 -7.90 8.42
N ALA A 563 -24.98 -8.90 8.78
CA ALA A 563 -25.42 -10.11 9.49
C ALA A 563 -25.71 -9.91 11.00
N GLY A 564 -25.61 -8.68 11.51
CA GLY A 564 -26.00 -8.30 12.87
C GLY A 564 -24.90 -8.42 13.94
N TYR A 565 -23.66 -8.76 13.55
CA TYR A 565 -22.52 -8.72 14.45
C TYR A 565 -22.07 -7.28 14.71
N GLU A 566 -21.51 -7.05 15.89
CA GLU A 566 -20.72 -5.85 16.18
C GLU A 566 -19.30 -6.08 15.64
N THR A 567 -18.91 -5.35 14.59
CA THR A 567 -17.62 -5.55 13.95
C THR A 567 -16.53 -4.69 14.58
N ILE A 568 -15.40 -5.30 14.87
CA ILE A 568 -14.23 -4.66 15.46
C ILE A 568 -13.09 -4.73 14.45
N MET A 569 -12.62 -3.58 13.95
CA MET A 569 -11.43 -3.51 13.12
C MET A 569 -10.22 -3.16 13.97
N MET A 570 -9.10 -3.88 13.76
CA MET A 570 -7.81 -3.51 14.34
C MET A 570 -6.76 -3.41 13.23
N ASN A 571 -6.19 -2.22 13.03
CA ASN A 571 -5.21 -1.95 11.98
C ASN A 571 -4.40 -0.68 12.29
N SER A 572 -3.26 -0.47 11.62
CA SER A 572 -2.35 0.66 11.85
C SER A 572 -1.98 1.47 10.59
N ASN A 573 -2.64 1.20 9.46
CA ASN A 573 -2.39 1.91 8.21
C ASN A 573 -3.32 3.12 8.04
N PRO A 574 -2.80 4.36 8.00
CA PRO A 574 -3.62 5.57 7.86
C PRO A 574 -4.22 5.78 6.46
N GLU A 575 -3.67 5.14 5.42
CA GLU A 575 -4.08 5.34 4.02
C GLU A 575 -5.38 4.58 3.67
N THR A 576 -5.87 3.71 4.56
CA THR A 576 -6.82 2.65 4.22
C THR A 576 -8.28 2.95 4.57
N VAL A 577 -9.20 2.23 3.89
CA VAL A 577 -10.65 2.28 4.17
C VAL A 577 -10.96 1.50 5.45
N SER A 578 -10.19 0.45 5.79
CA SER A 578 -10.43 -0.30 7.03
C SER A 578 -10.27 0.55 8.29
N THR A 579 -9.35 1.52 8.28
CA THR A 579 -9.17 2.47 9.39
C THR A 579 -10.07 3.70 9.27
N ASP A 580 -11.07 3.69 8.40
CA ASP A 580 -12.19 4.63 8.48
C ASP A 580 -13.15 4.18 9.59
N TYR A 581 -13.52 5.11 10.47
CA TYR A 581 -14.43 4.81 11.58
C TYR A 581 -15.84 4.45 11.08
N ASP A 582 -16.21 4.81 9.84
CA ASP A 582 -17.49 4.41 9.22
C ASP A 582 -17.48 2.92 8.77
N THR A 583 -16.30 2.29 8.70
CA THR A 583 -16.15 0.92 8.17
C THR A 583 -16.55 -0.16 9.17
N SER A 584 -16.39 0.08 10.47
CA SER A 584 -16.66 -0.91 11.52
C SER A 584 -17.40 -0.28 12.69
N ASP A 585 -18.09 -1.08 13.50
CA ASP A 585 -18.76 -0.57 14.69
C ASP A 585 -17.77 -0.10 15.76
N ARG A 586 -16.53 -0.61 15.73
CA ARG A 586 -15.45 -0.32 16.68
C ARG A 586 -14.10 -0.40 15.96
N LEU A 587 -13.30 0.66 16.01
CA LEU A 587 -11.97 0.74 15.39
C LEU A 587 -10.89 0.91 16.46
N TYR A 588 -9.97 -0.03 16.52
CA TYR A 588 -8.73 0.05 17.30
C TYR A 588 -7.56 0.36 16.36
N PHE A 589 -7.07 1.59 16.41
CA PHE A 589 -5.92 2.01 15.61
C PHE A 589 -4.63 1.67 16.34
N GLU A 590 -4.26 0.39 16.27
CA GLU A 590 -3.26 -0.23 17.13
C GLU A 590 -2.23 -1.06 16.33
N PRO A 591 -1.01 -1.25 16.86
CA PRO A 591 -0.04 -2.17 16.28
C PRO A 591 -0.57 -3.61 16.26
N LEU A 592 -0.23 -4.38 15.23
CA LEU A 592 -0.64 -5.77 15.10
C LEU A 592 0.41 -6.71 15.72
N THR A 593 0.48 -6.70 17.05
CA THR A 593 1.39 -7.56 17.83
C THR A 593 0.61 -8.52 18.73
N VAL A 594 1.28 -9.56 19.24
CA VAL A 594 0.67 -10.48 20.21
C VAL A 594 0.20 -9.72 21.45
N GLU A 595 1.02 -8.80 21.98
CA GLU A 595 0.66 -7.98 23.13
C GLU A 595 -0.59 -7.13 22.86
N ASP A 596 -0.56 -6.33 21.80
CA ASP A 596 -1.59 -5.33 21.53
C ASP A 596 -2.93 -6.01 21.17
N VAL A 597 -2.91 -7.11 20.39
CA VAL A 597 -4.11 -7.93 20.10
C VAL A 597 -4.65 -8.58 21.38
N SER A 598 -3.79 -9.16 22.22
CA SER A 598 -4.23 -9.79 23.47
C SER A 598 -4.90 -8.78 24.42
N ASN A 599 -4.42 -7.55 24.46
CA ASN A 599 -5.05 -6.47 25.23
C ASN A 599 -6.48 -6.17 24.74
N VAL A 600 -6.70 -6.13 23.43
CA VAL A 600 -8.05 -5.95 22.87
C VAL A 600 -8.93 -7.18 23.16
N LEU A 601 -8.38 -8.40 23.09
CA LEU A 601 -9.14 -9.62 23.42
C LEU A 601 -9.60 -9.66 24.87
N ASP A 602 -8.76 -9.27 25.81
CA ASP A 602 -9.10 -9.24 27.24
C ASP A 602 -10.27 -8.30 27.53
N LEU A 603 -10.31 -7.18 26.79
CA LEU A 603 -11.31 -6.13 26.91
C LEU A 603 -12.62 -6.46 26.17
N GLU A 604 -12.53 -6.84 24.90
CA GLU A 604 -13.69 -6.98 24.01
C GLU A 604 -14.33 -8.36 24.05
N ARG A 605 -13.51 -9.39 24.27
CA ARG A 605 -13.90 -10.82 24.29
C ARG A 605 -14.84 -11.20 23.13
N PRO A 606 -14.39 -11.10 21.86
CA PRO A 606 -15.25 -11.32 20.71
C PRO A 606 -15.65 -12.79 20.53
N ASP A 607 -16.76 -13.06 19.85
CA ASP A 607 -17.19 -14.42 19.48
C ASP A 607 -16.27 -15.05 18.43
N GLY A 608 -15.65 -14.21 17.60
CA GLY A 608 -14.81 -14.60 16.48
C GLY A 608 -13.65 -13.67 16.22
N ILE A 609 -12.57 -14.23 15.68
CA ILE A 609 -11.42 -13.48 15.20
C ILE A 609 -11.10 -13.94 13.77
N ILE A 610 -11.00 -13.00 12.83
CA ILE A 610 -10.60 -13.26 11.44
C ILE A 610 -9.15 -12.80 11.26
N VAL A 611 -8.29 -13.74 10.88
CA VAL A 611 -6.83 -13.54 10.71
C VAL A 611 -6.38 -13.77 9.25
N GLN A 612 -7.25 -14.28 8.40
CA GLN A 612 -6.94 -14.77 7.06
C GLN A 612 -6.99 -13.66 5.98
N PHE A 613 -7.43 -12.46 6.33
CA PHE A 613 -7.74 -11.41 5.35
C PHE A 613 -6.69 -10.30 5.28
N GLY A 614 -6.00 -10.00 6.39
CA GLY A 614 -4.98 -8.94 6.44
C GLY A 614 -3.59 -9.34 5.92
N GLY A 615 -3.47 -10.42 5.16
CA GLY A 615 -2.19 -10.89 4.62
C GLY A 615 -1.28 -11.55 5.67
N GLN A 616 0.04 -11.43 5.52
CA GLN A 616 1.00 -12.21 6.33
C GLN A 616 1.06 -11.77 7.80
N THR A 617 0.80 -10.49 8.08
CA THR A 617 0.90 -9.95 9.45
C THR A 617 -0.02 -10.69 10.42
N PRO A 618 -1.34 -10.72 10.23
CA PRO A 618 -2.23 -11.46 11.12
C PRO A 618 -2.05 -12.98 11.05
N LEU A 619 -1.64 -13.54 9.90
CA LEU A 619 -1.33 -14.97 9.81
C LEU A 619 -0.19 -15.39 10.77
N LYS A 620 0.87 -14.58 10.88
CA LYS A 620 1.96 -14.84 11.83
C LYS A 620 1.50 -14.81 13.29
N LEU A 621 0.41 -14.10 13.58
CA LEU A 621 -0.18 -14.01 14.91
C LEU A 621 -1.14 -15.17 15.21
N ALA A 622 -1.61 -15.91 14.20
CA ALA A 622 -2.69 -16.90 14.35
C ALA A 622 -2.39 -17.96 15.42
N LEU A 623 -1.21 -18.60 15.36
CA LEU A 623 -0.80 -19.60 16.35
C LEU A 623 -0.54 -19.00 17.75
N PRO A 624 0.24 -17.91 17.92
CA PRO A 624 0.39 -17.25 19.22
C PRO A 624 -0.95 -16.84 19.87
N ILE A 625 -1.87 -16.27 19.08
CA ILE A 625 -3.19 -15.84 19.57
C ILE A 625 -4.08 -17.04 19.91
N GLN A 626 -4.03 -18.12 19.12
CA GLN A 626 -4.74 -19.35 19.47
C GLN A 626 -4.28 -19.90 20.83
N ARG A 627 -2.96 -19.99 21.06
CA ARG A 627 -2.41 -20.43 22.35
C ARG A 627 -2.87 -19.52 23.48
N TYR A 628 -2.82 -18.20 23.28
CA TYR A 628 -3.30 -17.23 24.27
C TYR A 628 -4.76 -17.47 24.67
N ILE A 629 -5.64 -17.69 23.70
CA ILE A 629 -7.06 -17.97 23.93
C ILE A 629 -7.26 -19.27 24.70
N GLU A 630 -6.54 -20.33 24.32
CA GLU A 630 -6.64 -21.67 24.93
C GLU A 630 -6.13 -21.69 26.38
N GLU A 631 -5.00 -21.03 26.64
CA GLU A 631 -4.40 -20.93 27.97
C GLU A 631 -5.27 -20.11 28.94
N ASN A 632 -5.84 -19.01 28.47
CA ASN A 632 -6.66 -18.10 29.27
C ASN A 632 -8.15 -18.47 29.31
N LYS A 633 -8.59 -19.43 28.47
CA LYS A 633 -9.98 -19.91 28.38
C LYS A 633 -10.99 -18.75 28.29
N LEU A 634 -10.72 -17.81 27.39
CA LEU A 634 -11.53 -16.60 27.25
C LEU A 634 -12.96 -16.94 26.82
N VAL A 635 -13.95 -16.58 27.65
CA VAL A 635 -15.37 -16.67 27.34
C VAL A 635 -15.80 -15.40 26.61
N SER A 636 -16.58 -15.52 25.53
CA SER A 636 -17.08 -14.38 24.77
C SER A 636 -17.99 -13.48 25.62
N ALA A 637 -17.93 -12.17 25.41
CA ALA A 637 -18.77 -11.20 26.14
C ALA A 637 -20.28 -11.43 25.90
N SER A 638 -20.64 -11.99 24.75
CA SER A 638 -22.01 -12.36 24.39
C SER A 638 -22.53 -13.59 25.15
N GLY A 639 -21.65 -14.38 25.79
CA GLY A 639 -22.00 -15.62 26.49
C GLY A 639 -22.33 -16.80 25.57
N THR A 640 -22.08 -16.68 24.26
CA THR A 640 -22.36 -17.72 23.25
C THR A 640 -21.37 -18.88 23.28
N GLY A 641 -20.20 -18.70 23.89
CA GLY A 641 -19.14 -19.71 23.95
C GLY A 641 -17.79 -19.11 24.33
N ASN A 642 -16.72 -19.75 23.87
CA ASN A 642 -15.37 -19.22 24.01
C ASN A 642 -15.00 -18.36 22.80
N VAL A 643 -14.12 -17.38 23.03
CA VAL A 643 -13.43 -16.66 21.96
C VAL A 643 -12.71 -17.70 21.08
N LYS A 644 -12.78 -17.53 19.76
CA LYS A 644 -12.11 -18.44 18.81
C LYS A 644 -11.72 -17.73 17.52
N ILE A 645 -10.66 -18.22 16.88
CA ILE A 645 -10.36 -17.85 15.50
C ILE A 645 -11.40 -18.54 14.60
N TRP A 646 -12.06 -17.76 13.75
CA TRP A 646 -13.05 -18.24 12.78
C TRP A 646 -12.39 -18.59 11.46
N GLY A 647 -13.09 -19.36 10.62
CA GLY A 647 -12.58 -19.81 9.33
C GLY A 647 -11.55 -20.93 9.43
N THR A 648 -10.66 -21.01 8.45
CA THR A 648 -9.61 -22.02 8.41
C THR A 648 -8.74 -21.93 9.64
N SER A 649 -8.54 -23.08 10.32
CA SER A 649 -7.80 -23.14 11.58
C SER A 649 -6.33 -22.73 11.42
N PRO A 650 -5.69 -22.14 12.46
CA PRO A 650 -4.26 -21.85 12.41
C PRO A 650 -3.39 -23.07 12.13
N ASP A 651 -3.79 -24.26 12.59
CA ASP A 651 -3.11 -25.52 12.29
C ASP A 651 -3.25 -25.93 10.81
N SER A 652 -4.42 -25.74 10.21
CA SER A 652 -4.64 -25.96 8.78
C SER A 652 -3.85 -24.99 7.90
N ILE A 653 -3.72 -23.74 8.34
CA ILE A 653 -2.87 -22.72 7.70
C ILE A 653 -1.40 -23.16 7.77
N ASP A 654 -0.94 -23.52 8.97
CA ASP A 654 0.42 -24.04 9.17
C ASP A 654 0.69 -25.32 8.37
N ALA A 655 -0.30 -26.22 8.25
CA ALA A 655 -0.18 -27.44 7.44
C ALA A 655 0.07 -27.17 5.95
N ALA A 656 -0.42 -26.04 5.44
CA ALA A 656 -0.20 -25.62 4.06
C ALA A 656 1.14 -24.88 3.87
N GLU A 657 1.61 -24.16 4.90
CA GLU A 657 2.91 -23.47 4.88
C GLU A 657 4.10 -24.39 5.23
N ASP A 658 3.89 -25.41 6.07
CA ASP A 658 4.90 -26.40 6.42
C ASP A 658 5.06 -27.44 5.31
N ARG A 659 6.23 -27.42 4.65
CA ARG A 659 6.50 -28.27 3.49
C ARG A 659 6.41 -29.78 3.79
N LYS A 660 6.76 -30.24 4.99
CA LYS A 660 6.69 -31.68 5.30
C LYS A 660 5.25 -32.13 5.43
N ARG A 661 4.44 -31.36 6.17
CA ARG A 661 3.00 -31.61 6.33
C ARG A 661 2.29 -31.51 4.99
N PHE A 662 2.62 -30.48 4.20
CA PHE A 662 2.02 -30.26 2.90
C PHE A 662 2.34 -31.38 1.90
N ASN A 663 3.61 -31.79 1.79
CA ASN A 663 3.99 -32.89 0.90
C ASN A 663 3.26 -34.20 1.23
N ALA A 664 3.13 -34.54 2.52
CA ALA A 664 2.38 -35.72 2.93
C ALA A 664 0.88 -35.65 2.53
N ILE A 665 0.28 -34.45 2.59
CA ILE A 665 -1.09 -34.22 2.12
C ILE A 665 -1.19 -34.40 0.60
N LEU A 666 -0.21 -33.89 -0.17
CA LEU A 666 -0.24 -34.03 -1.63
C LEU A 666 -0.07 -35.49 -2.07
N GLU A 667 0.82 -36.24 -1.42
CA GLU A 667 1.00 -37.68 -1.65
C GLU A 667 -0.28 -38.47 -1.31
N GLU A 668 -0.94 -38.16 -0.19
CA GLU A 668 -2.23 -38.75 0.21
C GLU A 668 -3.31 -38.53 -0.86
N LEU A 669 -3.34 -37.33 -1.46
CA LEU A 669 -4.36 -36.93 -2.43
C LEU A 669 -4.03 -37.32 -3.88
N GLY A 670 -2.81 -37.81 -4.15
CA GLY A 670 -2.30 -38.06 -5.50
C GLY A 670 -2.21 -36.78 -6.34
N ILE A 671 -1.77 -35.68 -5.71
CA ILE A 671 -1.54 -34.39 -6.36
C ILE A 671 -0.05 -34.28 -6.69
N GLU A 672 0.27 -34.05 -7.96
CA GLU A 672 1.66 -33.92 -8.40
C GLU A 672 2.20 -32.52 -8.08
N GLN A 673 3.49 -32.49 -7.76
CA GLN A 673 4.25 -31.26 -7.53
C GLN A 673 5.61 -31.33 -8.24
N PRO A 674 6.29 -30.19 -8.49
CA PRO A 674 7.65 -30.21 -8.99
C PRO A 674 8.55 -31.01 -8.03
N LYS A 675 9.47 -31.81 -8.59
CA LYS A 675 10.47 -32.53 -7.80
C LYS A 675 11.30 -31.53 -7.00
N GLY A 676 11.49 -31.76 -5.70
CA GLY A 676 12.24 -30.84 -4.85
C GLY A 676 12.58 -31.43 -3.50
N GLY A 677 13.28 -30.64 -2.69
CA GLY A 677 13.74 -31.04 -1.36
C GLY A 677 13.93 -29.86 -0.41
N ILE A 678 14.19 -30.18 0.86
CA ILE A 678 14.42 -29.21 1.94
C ILE A 678 15.90 -29.23 2.31
N ALA A 679 16.61 -28.14 2.07
CA ALA A 679 18.01 -27.97 2.43
C ALA A 679 18.14 -27.21 3.76
N ARG A 680 18.97 -27.73 4.68
CA ARG A 680 19.39 -27.03 5.92
C ARG A 680 20.85 -26.62 5.90
N SER A 681 21.60 -27.08 4.92
CA SER A 681 22.99 -26.77 4.72
C SER A 681 23.30 -26.64 3.22
N GLU A 682 24.44 -26.04 2.91
CA GLU A 682 24.97 -25.98 1.54
C GLU A 682 25.11 -27.38 0.91
N ALA A 683 25.60 -28.35 1.69
CA ALA A 683 25.75 -29.73 1.24
C ALA A 683 24.41 -30.36 0.87
N ASP A 684 23.36 -30.14 1.67
CA ASP A 684 22.01 -30.64 1.37
C ASP A 684 21.48 -30.04 0.07
N ALA A 685 21.64 -28.72 -0.11
CA ALA A 685 21.14 -28.02 -1.29
C ALA A 685 21.80 -28.50 -2.58
N LEU A 686 23.12 -28.70 -2.56
CA LEU A 686 23.88 -29.24 -3.70
C LEU A 686 23.48 -30.70 -4.01
N ALA A 687 23.27 -31.52 -2.97
CA ALA A 687 22.82 -32.89 -3.15
C ALA A 687 21.44 -32.94 -3.82
N ILE A 688 20.48 -32.15 -3.33
CA ILE A 688 19.13 -32.04 -3.90
C ILE A 688 19.20 -31.53 -5.35
N ALA A 689 19.97 -30.46 -5.61
CA ALA A 689 20.11 -29.89 -6.95
C ALA A 689 20.75 -30.87 -7.94
N SER A 690 21.71 -31.69 -7.49
CA SER A 690 22.33 -32.74 -8.31
C SER A 690 21.34 -33.85 -8.65
N GLU A 691 20.45 -34.21 -7.72
CA GLU A 691 19.41 -35.23 -7.92
C GLU A 691 18.32 -34.76 -8.89
N ILE A 692 17.79 -33.55 -8.73
CA ILE A 692 16.68 -33.03 -9.55
C ILE A 692 17.14 -32.38 -10.86
N GLY A 693 18.40 -31.93 -10.91
CA GLY A 693 19.05 -31.27 -12.04
C GLY A 693 18.65 -29.79 -12.23
N TYR A 694 19.59 -28.98 -12.70
CA TYR A 694 19.35 -27.57 -13.02
C TYR A 694 18.46 -27.35 -14.26
N PRO A 695 17.86 -26.15 -14.41
CA PRO A 695 17.73 -25.10 -13.40
C PRO A 695 16.81 -25.50 -12.23
N VAL A 696 17.02 -24.87 -11.08
CA VAL A 696 16.24 -25.05 -9.85
C VAL A 696 15.74 -23.71 -9.34
N VAL A 697 14.59 -23.69 -8.68
CA VAL A 697 14.09 -22.54 -7.91
C VAL A 697 14.48 -22.74 -6.47
N VAL A 698 15.10 -21.71 -5.89
CA VAL A 698 15.43 -21.68 -4.46
C VAL A 698 14.58 -20.64 -3.75
N ARG A 699 14.02 -21.01 -2.59
CA ARG A 699 13.16 -20.12 -1.81
C ARG A 699 13.25 -20.34 -0.30
N PRO A 700 13.18 -19.27 0.52
CA PRO A 700 13.00 -19.40 1.96
C PRO A 700 11.61 -19.93 2.30
N SER A 701 11.46 -20.59 3.45
CA SER A 701 10.15 -21.03 3.95
C SER A 701 9.37 -19.87 4.61
N TYR A 702 8.03 -19.92 4.60
CA TYR A 702 7.13 -18.97 5.30
C TYR A 702 7.29 -17.49 4.88
N VAL A 703 7.42 -17.25 3.57
CA VAL A 703 7.50 -15.91 2.98
C VAL A 703 6.39 -15.68 1.96
N LEU A 704 5.93 -14.43 1.86
CA LEU A 704 4.98 -13.98 0.84
C LEU A 704 5.70 -13.15 -0.22
N GLY A 705 5.21 -13.19 -1.47
CA GLY A 705 5.68 -12.29 -2.52
C GLY A 705 7.04 -12.67 -3.09
N GLY A 706 7.39 -13.97 -3.03
CA GLY A 706 8.65 -14.46 -3.58
C GLY A 706 9.89 -13.92 -2.88
N ARG A 707 9.79 -13.50 -1.60
CA ARG A 707 10.89 -12.81 -0.93
C ARG A 707 12.17 -13.65 -0.97
N ALA A 708 13.22 -13.07 -1.54
CA ALA A 708 14.51 -13.71 -1.75
C ALA A 708 14.42 -15.06 -2.51
N MET A 709 13.46 -15.23 -3.43
CA MET A 709 13.46 -16.38 -4.35
C MET A 709 14.40 -16.12 -5.53
N GLU A 710 15.07 -17.15 -6.04
CA GLU A 710 15.96 -17.03 -7.21
C GLU A 710 15.90 -18.30 -8.09
N ILE A 711 16.04 -18.15 -9.41
CA ILE A 711 16.25 -19.26 -10.35
C ILE A 711 17.74 -19.46 -10.54
N VAL A 712 18.23 -20.64 -10.16
CA VAL A 712 19.64 -20.99 -10.14
C VAL A 712 19.94 -22.02 -11.23
N TYR A 713 21.05 -21.83 -11.93
CA TYR A 713 21.41 -22.62 -13.12
C TYR A 713 22.67 -23.49 -12.94
N ASN A 714 23.39 -23.32 -11.82
CA ASN A 714 24.60 -24.08 -11.52
C ASN A 714 24.97 -23.98 -10.02
N ASP A 715 25.91 -24.82 -9.59
CA ASP A 715 26.36 -24.92 -8.20
C ASP A 715 26.96 -23.61 -7.66
N GLU A 716 27.75 -22.89 -8.45
CA GLU A 716 28.38 -21.65 -8.03
C GLU A 716 27.35 -20.59 -7.61
N LYS A 717 26.29 -20.43 -8.41
CA LYS A 717 25.19 -19.53 -8.08
C LYS A 717 24.38 -20.02 -6.87
N LEU A 718 24.20 -21.33 -6.72
CA LEU A 718 23.47 -21.90 -5.58
C LEU A 718 24.17 -21.58 -4.26
N ILE A 719 25.49 -21.76 -4.20
CA ILE A 719 26.31 -21.45 -3.03
C ILE A 719 26.24 -19.96 -2.68
N LYS A 720 26.36 -19.09 -3.70
CA LYS A 720 26.26 -17.64 -3.52
C LYS A 720 24.90 -17.21 -2.97
N TYR A 721 23.82 -17.80 -3.48
CA TYR A 721 22.47 -17.57 -2.98
C TYR A 721 22.37 -17.95 -1.50
N LEU A 722 22.82 -19.16 -1.11
CA LEU A 722 22.72 -19.65 0.26
C LEU A 722 23.49 -18.77 1.26
N ALA A 723 24.68 -18.30 0.89
CA ALA A 723 25.46 -17.37 1.71
C ALA A 723 24.72 -16.06 2.03
N THR A 724 23.79 -15.66 1.15
CA THR A 724 22.97 -14.44 1.29
C THR A 724 21.63 -14.75 1.97
N ALA A 725 20.97 -15.83 1.58
CA ALA A 725 19.64 -16.22 2.06
C ALA A 725 19.64 -16.67 3.53
N VAL A 726 20.68 -17.37 3.99
CA VAL A 726 20.82 -17.78 5.41
C VAL A 726 20.93 -16.56 6.34
N GLN A 727 21.39 -15.39 5.84
CA GLN A 727 21.40 -14.16 6.62
C GLN A 727 19.99 -13.56 6.80
N VAL A 728 19.03 -13.91 5.95
CA VAL A 728 17.66 -13.38 5.98
C VAL A 728 16.83 -14.08 7.06
N ASP A 729 17.02 -15.39 7.25
CA ASP A 729 16.41 -16.16 8.33
C ASP A 729 17.24 -17.42 8.66
N PRO A 730 18.15 -17.34 9.66
CA PRO A 730 19.07 -18.45 9.98
C PRO A 730 18.37 -19.72 10.49
N GLU A 731 17.15 -19.59 11.02
CA GLU A 731 16.44 -20.71 11.65
C GLU A 731 15.56 -21.49 10.67
N ARG A 732 15.38 -20.98 9.44
CA ARG A 732 14.46 -21.57 8.46
C ARG A 732 15.16 -22.28 7.31
N PRO A 733 14.69 -23.47 6.91
CA PRO A 733 15.27 -24.20 5.80
C PRO A 733 14.97 -23.54 4.45
N VAL A 734 15.83 -23.80 3.46
CA VAL A 734 15.68 -23.38 2.07
C VAL A 734 15.05 -24.53 1.27
N LEU A 735 14.03 -24.21 0.48
CA LEU A 735 13.43 -25.16 -0.46
C LEU A 735 14.15 -25.08 -1.80
N VAL A 736 14.46 -26.23 -2.38
CA VAL A 736 15.08 -26.37 -3.70
C VAL A 736 14.14 -27.21 -4.55
N ASP A 737 13.42 -26.56 -5.47
CA ASP A 737 12.41 -27.18 -6.32
C ASP A 737 12.86 -27.14 -7.79
N LYS A 738 12.47 -28.13 -8.61
CA LYS A 738 12.77 -28.17 -10.04
C LYS A 738 12.08 -27.00 -10.73
N TYR A 739 12.83 -26.19 -11.47
CA TYR A 739 12.25 -25.14 -12.28
C TYR A 739 11.58 -25.74 -13.53
N LEU A 740 10.28 -25.45 -13.70
CA LEU A 740 9.50 -25.87 -14.86
C LEU A 740 9.67 -24.85 -15.97
N ILE A 741 10.53 -25.17 -16.93
CA ILE A 741 10.84 -24.30 -18.08
C ILE A 741 9.62 -24.20 -19.00
N ASP A 742 9.30 -22.98 -19.46
CA ASP A 742 8.22 -22.67 -20.39
C ASP A 742 6.84 -23.18 -19.95
N ALA A 743 6.61 -23.28 -18.64
CA ALA A 743 5.33 -23.68 -18.08
C ALA A 743 4.37 -22.50 -17.94
N VAL A 744 3.07 -22.73 -18.16
CA VAL A 744 2.02 -21.73 -17.92
C VAL A 744 1.66 -21.73 -16.44
N GLU A 745 1.65 -20.57 -15.79
CA GLU A 745 1.24 -20.44 -14.39
C GLU A 745 -0.26 -20.11 -14.29
N ILE A 746 -0.94 -20.73 -13.33
CA ILE A 746 -2.38 -20.58 -13.08
C ILE A 746 -2.61 -20.22 -11.62
N ASP A 747 -3.40 -19.18 -11.36
CA ASP A 747 -3.95 -18.89 -10.04
C ASP A 747 -5.41 -19.35 -9.96
N VAL A 748 -5.80 -19.93 -8.83
CA VAL A 748 -7.18 -20.33 -8.55
C VAL A 748 -7.59 -19.79 -7.20
N ASP A 749 -8.61 -18.92 -7.19
CA ASP A 749 -9.27 -18.53 -5.95
C ASP A 749 -10.52 -19.40 -5.77
N ALA A 750 -10.70 -19.95 -4.57
CA ALA A 750 -11.80 -20.83 -4.22
C ALA A 750 -12.35 -20.50 -2.83
N LEU A 751 -13.61 -20.89 -2.62
CA LEU A 751 -14.34 -20.70 -1.38
C LEU A 751 -14.82 -22.04 -0.86
N ALA A 752 -14.63 -22.31 0.43
CA ALA A 752 -15.08 -23.54 1.07
C ALA A 752 -15.79 -23.27 2.39
N ASP A 753 -16.79 -24.10 2.72
CA ASP A 753 -17.53 -24.02 3.98
C ASP A 753 -17.26 -25.21 4.92
N THR A 754 -17.76 -25.11 6.15
CA THR A 754 -17.62 -26.17 7.16
C THR A 754 -18.36 -27.46 6.83
N ALA A 755 -19.28 -27.44 5.87
CA ALA A 755 -19.96 -28.64 5.36
C ALA A 755 -19.13 -29.37 4.28
N GLY A 756 -17.98 -28.81 3.91
CA GLY A 756 -17.09 -29.36 2.89
C GLY A 756 -17.53 -29.04 1.46
N ASN A 757 -18.47 -28.10 1.26
CA ASN A 757 -18.76 -27.58 -0.07
C ASN A 757 -17.59 -26.70 -0.51
N VAL A 758 -17.21 -26.77 -1.79
CA VAL A 758 -16.15 -25.96 -2.38
C VAL A 758 -16.64 -25.42 -3.70
N VAL A 759 -16.48 -24.11 -3.91
CA VAL A 759 -16.82 -23.43 -5.15
C VAL A 759 -15.60 -22.66 -5.63
N ILE A 760 -15.26 -22.85 -6.90
CA ILE A 760 -14.20 -22.09 -7.57
C ILE A 760 -14.72 -20.67 -7.79
N GLY A 761 -14.00 -19.67 -7.28
CA GLY A 761 -14.27 -18.26 -7.51
C GLY A 761 -13.78 -17.83 -8.90
N GLY A 762 -12.57 -18.22 -9.28
CA GLY A 762 -12.03 -17.95 -10.61
C GLY A 762 -10.72 -18.66 -10.88
N ILE A 763 -10.50 -19.04 -12.14
CA ILE A 763 -9.25 -19.63 -12.64
C ILE A 763 -8.60 -18.61 -13.58
N MET A 764 -7.39 -18.18 -13.23
CA MET A 764 -6.66 -17.12 -13.90
C MET A 764 -5.43 -17.69 -14.60
N GLU A 765 -5.31 -17.46 -15.90
CA GLU A 765 -4.11 -17.83 -16.66
C GLU A 765 -3.15 -16.66 -16.71
N HIS A 766 -1.91 -16.85 -16.26
CA HIS A 766 -0.88 -15.82 -16.38
C HIS A 766 -0.43 -15.68 -17.83
N ILE A 767 -0.07 -14.45 -18.21
CA ILE A 767 0.51 -14.18 -19.53
C ILE A 767 1.99 -14.54 -19.54
N GLU A 768 2.72 -14.15 -18.49
CA GLU A 768 4.08 -14.59 -18.25
C GLU A 768 4.13 -16.06 -17.83
N GLN A 769 5.20 -16.74 -18.22
CA GLN A 769 5.49 -18.10 -17.83
C GLN A 769 5.86 -18.23 -16.35
N ALA A 770 5.66 -19.43 -15.79
CA ALA A 770 6.07 -19.76 -14.43
C ALA A 770 7.55 -19.45 -14.22
N GLY A 771 7.85 -18.78 -13.10
CA GLY A 771 9.17 -18.18 -12.82
C GLY A 771 9.17 -16.67 -12.82
N ILE A 772 8.15 -16.05 -13.40
CA ILE A 772 7.75 -14.68 -13.07
C ILE A 772 6.69 -14.76 -11.97
N HIS A 773 6.92 -14.06 -10.87
CA HIS A 773 6.03 -14.14 -9.72
C HIS A 773 4.60 -13.68 -10.07
N SER A 774 3.57 -14.41 -9.61
CA SER A 774 2.15 -14.13 -9.84
C SER A 774 1.70 -12.67 -9.64
N GLY A 775 2.26 -12.01 -8.63
CA GLY A 775 2.03 -10.58 -8.35
C GLY A 775 2.60 -9.60 -9.39
N ASP A 776 3.59 -10.01 -10.18
CA ASP A 776 4.20 -9.22 -11.26
C ASP A 776 3.67 -9.64 -12.65
N SER A 777 3.10 -10.84 -12.77
CA SER A 777 2.51 -11.31 -14.02
C SER A 777 1.19 -10.59 -14.33
N ALA A 778 0.94 -10.32 -15.61
CA ALA A 778 -0.41 -10.10 -16.10
C ALA A 778 -1.18 -11.42 -16.06
N CYS A 779 -2.51 -11.37 -15.89
CA CYS A 779 -3.33 -12.58 -15.95
C CYS A 779 -4.70 -12.32 -16.57
N SER A 780 -5.30 -13.39 -17.12
CA SER A 780 -6.60 -13.39 -17.81
C SER A 780 -7.61 -14.26 -17.07
N LEU A 781 -8.82 -13.75 -16.92
CA LEU A 781 -10.00 -14.49 -16.49
C LEU A 781 -11.13 -14.25 -17.52
N PRO A 782 -11.65 -15.28 -18.19
CA PRO A 782 -11.26 -16.70 -18.07
C PRO A 782 -9.89 -17.00 -18.71
N THR A 783 -9.44 -18.25 -18.55
CA THR A 783 -8.25 -18.81 -19.21
C THR A 783 -8.41 -18.81 -20.73
N ARG A 784 -7.31 -18.65 -21.46
CA ARG A 784 -7.24 -18.54 -22.92
C ARG A 784 -6.73 -19.80 -23.61
N THR A 785 -5.61 -20.33 -23.16
CA THR A 785 -4.85 -21.37 -23.88
C THR A 785 -4.89 -22.71 -23.17
N VAL A 786 -5.32 -22.74 -21.91
CA VAL A 786 -5.41 -23.95 -21.10
C VAL A 786 -6.45 -24.92 -21.64
N SER A 787 -6.08 -26.19 -21.78
CA SER A 787 -6.99 -27.23 -22.26
C SER A 787 -8.05 -27.61 -21.21
N ALA A 788 -9.24 -28.04 -21.68
CA ALA A 788 -10.31 -28.48 -20.78
C ALA A 788 -9.89 -29.63 -19.82
N PRO A 789 -9.13 -30.66 -20.25
CA PRO A 789 -8.61 -31.68 -19.33
C PRO A 789 -7.75 -31.11 -18.20
N CYS A 790 -6.87 -30.13 -18.48
CA CYS A 790 -6.06 -29.51 -17.45
C CYS A 790 -6.92 -28.71 -16.45
N LEU A 791 -7.94 -27.98 -16.94
CA LEU A 791 -8.88 -27.26 -16.06
C LEU A 791 -9.65 -28.21 -15.14
N GLU A 792 -10.09 -29.37 -15.62
CA GLU A 792 -10.78 -30.36 -14.79
C GLU A 792 -9.85 -30.95 -13.70
N VAL A 793 -8.58 -31.17 -14.02
CA VAL A 793 -7.57 -31.57 -13.01
C VAL A 793 -7.42 -30.48 -11.95
N ILE A 794 -7.25 -29.22 -12.38
CA ILE A 794 -7.10 -28.07 -11.48
C ILE A 794 -8.30 -27.93 -10.54
N ARG A 795 -9.53 -27.99 -11.07
CA ARG A 795 -10.77 -27.94 -10.28
C ARG A 795 -10.86 -29.08 -9.27
N SER A 796 -10.54 -30.30 -9.73
CA SER A 796 -10.57 -31.51 -8.91
C SER A 796 -9.56 -31.44 -7.77
N TRP A 797 -8.31 -31.06 -8.06
CA TRP A 797 -7.24 -30.94 -7.08
C TRP A 797 -7.51 -29.82 -6.08
N THR A 798 -7.96 -28.65 -6.54
CA THR A 798 -8.36 -27.53 -5.67
C THR A 798 -9.43 -27.98 -4.68
N THR A 799 -10.46 -28.68 -5.17
CA THR A 799 -11.57 -29.17 -4.33
C THR A 799 -11.11 -30.21 -3.31
N LYS A 800 -10.28 -31.18 -3.73
CA LYS A 800 -9.74 -32.21 -2.83
C LYS A 800 -8.87 -31.59 -1.75
N LEU A 801 -8.01 -30.65 -2.13
CA LEU A 801 -7.09 -29.99 -1.22
C LEU A 801 -7.83 -29.13 -0.19
N ALA A 802 -8.81 -28.33 -0.63
CA ALA A 802 -9.68 -27.54 0.26
C ALA A 802 -10.34 -28.42 1.34
N LYS A 803 -10.92 -29.55 0.93
CA LYS A 803 -11.55 -30.51 1.84
C LYS A 803 -10.55 -31.10 2.81
N ARG A 804 -9.37 -31.50 2.32
CA ARG A 804 -8.35 -32.16 3.15
C ARG A 804 -7.69 -31.22 4.17
N LEU A 805 -7.54 -29.95 3.82
CA LEU A 805 -7.06 -28.90 4.71
C LEU A 805 -8.16 -28.38 5.65
N ASN A 806 -9.41 -28.83 5.50
CA ASN A 806 -10.57 -28.29 6.23
C ASN A 806 -10.69 -26.78 6.08
N VAL A 807 -10.55 -26.28 4.86
CA VAL A 807 -10.68 -24.84 4.56
C VAL A 807 -12.09 -24.38 4.90
N CYS A 808 -12.18 -23.24 5.60
CA CYS A 808 -13.42 -22.52 5.83
C CYS A 808 -13.17 -21.03 5.55
N GLY A 809 -13.83 -20.50 4.52
CA GLY A 809 -13.51 -19.21 3.92
C GLY A 809 -12.72 -19.36 2.62
N LEU A 810 -11.79 -18.43 2.37
CA LEU A 810 -11.02 -18.36 1.12
C LEU A 810 -9.80 -19.30 1.12
N MET A 811 -9.48 -19.81 -0.05
CA MET A 811 -8.21 -20.45 -0.37
C MET A 811 -7.77 -20.05 -1.78
N ASN A 812 -6.46 -19.89 -1.96
CA ASN A 812 -5.83 -19.72 -3.26
C ASN A 812 -4.90 -20.90 -3.54
N CYS A 813 -4.87 -21.39 -4.78
CA CYS A 813 -3.93 -22.40 -5.24
C CYS A 813 -3.20 -21.90 -6.50
N GLN A 814 -1.89 -22.13 -6.56
CA GLN A 814 -1.08 -21.84 -7.74
C GLN A 814 -0.64 -23.14 -8.39
N TYR A 815 -0.82 -23.23 -9.71
CA TYR A 815 -0.44 -24.37 -10.52
C TYR A 815 0.52 -23.95 -11.63
N ALA A 816 1.30 -24.91 -12.13
CA ALA A 816 2.03 -24.80 -13.37
C ALA A 816 1.62 -25.90 -14.33
N ILE A 817 1.52 -25.59 -15.61
CA ILE A 817 1.22 -26.53 -16.69
C ILE A 817 2.43 -26.61 -17.59
N SER A 818 3.07 -27.78 -17.67
CA SER A 818 4.23 -27.99 -18.55
C SER A 818 3.82 -27.93 -20.02
N THR A 819 4.81 -27.81 -20.90
CA THR A 819 4.62 -27.88 -22.36
C THR A 819 4.05 -29.22 -22.84
N SER A 820 4.20 -30.29 -22.06
CA SER A 820 3.57 -31.61 -22.30
C SER A 820 2.10 -31.69 -21.87
N GLY A 821 1.59 -30.68 -21.15
CA GLY A 821 0.22 -30.65 -20.62
C GLY A 821 0.07 -31.27 -19.24
N ASP A 822 1.18 -31.54 -18.53
CA ASP A 822 1.15 -32.06 -17.16
C ASP A 822 0.91 -30.91 -16.17
N VAL A 823 -0.01 -31.13 -15.22
CA VAL A 823 -0.37 -30.14 -14.20
C VAL A 823 0.41 -30.42 -12.92
N PHE A 824 1.01 -29.38 -12.34
CA PHE A 824 1.74 -29.43 -11.08
C PHE A 824 1.20 -28.37 -10.12
N LEU A 825 1.00 -28.73 -8.85
CA LEU A 825 0.71 -27.74 -7.80
C LEU A 825 2.01 -27.10 -7.31
N LEU A 826 2.05 -25.76 -7.28
CA LEU A 826 3.19 -24.98 -6.78
C LEU A 826 3.04 -24.68 -5.30
N GLU A 827 1.88 -24.12 -4.90
CA GLU A 827 1.56 -23.80 -3.52
C GLU A 827 0.03 -23.70 -3.30
N ALA A 828 -0.37 -23.77 -2.04
CA ALA A 828 -1.73 -23.47 -1.61
C ALA A 828 -1.73 -22.56 -0.39
N ASN A 829 -2.57 -21.53 -0.43
CA ASN A 829 -2.68 -20.46 0.53
C ASN A 829 -4.11 -20.47 1.10
N PRO A 830 -4.38 -21.13 2.24
CA PRO A 830 -5.74 -21.25 2.78
C PRO A 830 -6.19 -19.97 3.51
N ARG A 831 -6.16 -18.86 2.77
CA ARG A 831 -6.47 -17.50 3.18
C ARG A 831 -6.86 -16.66 1.96
N ALA A 832 -7.18 -15.39 2.17
CA ALA A 832 -7.35 -14.46 1.05
C ALA A 832 -6.04 -14.28 0.27
N SER A 833 -6.15 -14.22 -1.06
CA SER A 833 -5.06 -13.85 -1.97
C SER A 833 -5.25 -12.41 -2.44
N ARG A 834 -4.21 -11.85 -3.06
CA ARG A 834 -4.28 -10.53 -3.67
C ARG A 834 -5.20 -10.48 -4.91
N THR A 835 -5.52 -11.62 -5.51
CA THR A 835 -6.38 -11.71 -6.70
C THR A 835 -7.87 -11.67 -6.38
N VAL A 836 -8.26 -11.86 -5.11
CA VAL A 836 -9.67 -11.86 -4.68
C VAL A 836 -10.46 -10.62 -5.13
N PRO A 837 -9.95 -9.38 -5.02
CA PRO A 837 -10.66 -8.21 -5.54
C PRO A 837 -10.85 -8.27 -7.06
N PHE A 838 -9.79 -8.56 -7.82
CA PHE A 838 -9.85 -8.71 -9.28
C PHE A 838 -10.88 -9.77 -9.70
N VAL A 839 -10.82 -10.96 -9.09
CA VAL A 839 -11.79 -12.04 -9.37
C VAL A 839 -13.21 -11.59 -9.02
N SER A 840 -13.41 -10.96 -7.86
CA SER A 840 -14.73 -10.48 -7.44
C SER A 840 -15.32 -9.49 -8.44
N LYS A 841 -14.50 -8.58 -8.98
CA LYS A 841 -14.91 -7.60 -10.00
C LYS A 841 -15.13 -8.26 -11.37
N ALA A 842 -14.36 -9.29 -11.72
CA ALA A 842 -14.52 -9.97 -13.00
C ALA A 842 -15.83 -10.79 -13.04
N ILE A 843 -16.21 -11.44 -11.94
CA ILE A 843 -17.39 -12.31 -11.93
C ILE A 843 -18.66 -11.64 -11.40
N GLY A 844 -18.54 -10.47 -10.75
CA GLY A 844 -19.68 -9.77 -10.14
C GLY A 844 -20.14 -10.36 -8.81
N HIS A 845 -19.31 -11.15 -8.13
CA HIS A 845 -19.62 -11.75 -6.82
C HIS A 845 -18.58 -11.33 -5.77
N PRO A 846 -18.98 -10.79 -4.61
CA PRO A 846 -18.06 -10.31 -3.59
C PRO A 846 -17.50 -11.45 -2.74
N LEU A 847 -16.47 -12.14 -3.23
CA LEU A 847 -15.93 -13.35 -2.61
C LEU A 847 -15.52 -13.17 -1.14
N ALA A 848 -14.95 -12.02 -0.77
CA ALA A 848 -14.59 -11.71 0.61
C ALA A 848 -15.81 -11.56 1.54
N LYS A 849 -16.96 -11.06 1.05
CA LYS A 849 -18.21 -11.01 1.83
C LYS A 849 -18.72 -12.42 2.09
N TYR A 850 -18.80 -13.25 1.03
CA TYR A 850 -19.25 -14.64 1.14
C TYR A 850 -18.36 -15.43 2.09
N ALA A 851 -17.05 -15.30 1.97
CA ALA A 851 -16.09 -15.91 2.88
C ALA A 851 -16.32 -15.51 4.34
N SER A 852 -16.61 -14.25 4.61
CA SER A 852 -16.86 -13.77 5.97
C SER A 852 -18.10 -14.40 6.59
N LEU A 853 -19.19 -14.48 5.81
CA LEU A 853 -20.42 -15.15 6.22
C LEU A 853 -20.19 -16.64 6.45
N VAL A 854 -19.40 -17.28 5.58
CA VAL A 854 -19.03 -18.70 5.74
C VAL A 854 -18.21 -18.94 7.00
N MET A 855 -17.23 -18.10 7.29
CA MET A 855 -16.43 -18.17 8.51
C MET A 855 -17.28 -17.96 9.78
N SER A 856 -18.41 -17.25 9.68
CA SER A 856 -19.37 -17.09 10.77
C SER A 856 -20.35 -18.27 10.95
N GLY A 857 -20.40 -19.19 9.98
CA GLY A 857 -21.19 -20.43 10.03
C GLY A 857 -22.26 -20.59 8.94
N VAL A 858 -22.40 -19.63 8.02
CA VAL A 858 -23.33 -19.75 6.87
C VAL A 858 -22.74 -20.71 5.84
N THR A 859 -23.55 -21.53 5.20
CA THR A 859 -23.08 -22.47 4.16
C THR A 859 -23.16 -21.86 2.76
N LEU A 860 -22.37 -22.36 1.82
CA LEU A 860 -22.40 -21.91 0.42
C LEU A 860 -23.79 -22.08 -0.24
N PRO A 861 -24.55 -23.17 0.01
CA PRO A 861 -25.94 -23.29 -0.43
C PRO A 861 -26.87 -22.21 0.13
N GLU A 862 -26.72 -21.82 1.40
CA GLU A 862 -27.53 -20.75 2.00
C GLU A 862 -27.24 -19.37 1.40
N LEU A 863 -25.98 -19.14 0.97
CA LEU A 863 -25.59 -17.93 0.23
C LEU A 863 -26.04 -17.93 -1.24
N GLY A 864 -26.53 -19.07 -1.76
CA GLY A 864 -26.84 -19.24 -3.18
C GLY A 864 -25.61 -19.32 -4.10
N PHE A 865 -24.39 -19.34 -3.56
CA PHE A 865 -23.15 -19.43 -4.33
C PHE A 865 -22.64 -20.87 -4.37
N THR A 866 -23.21 -21.67 -5.28
CA THR A 866 -23.01 -23.13 -5.32
C THR A 866 -22.22 -23.63 -6.53
N LYS A 867 -21.91 -22.74 -7.48
CA LYS A 867 -21.26 -23.08 -8.75
C LYS A 867 -20.28 -21.97 -9.15
N GLU A 868 -19.23 -22.38 -9.86
CA GLU A 868 -18.27 -21.46 -10.49
C GLU A 868 -18.98 -20.56 -11.50
N VAL A 869 -18.64 -19.27 -11.47
CA VAL A 869 -19.12 -18.28 -12.45
C VAL A 869 -18.03 -18.04 -13.47
N VAL A 870 -18.29 -18.42 -14.72
CA VAL A 870 -17.39 -18.14 -15.86
C VAL A 870 -17.97 -16.95 -16.64
N PRO A 871 -17.34 -15.76 -16.60
CA PRO A 871 -17.88 -14.58 -17.26
C PRO A 871 -17.85 -14.73 -18.78
N LYS A 872 -18.82 -14.08 -19.45
CA LYS A 872 -18.87 -14.00 -20.93
C LYS A 872 -17.86 -13.01 -21.51
N HIS A 873 -17.41 -12.07 -20.69
CA HIS A 873 -16.37 -11.11 -21.02
C HIS A 873 -15.01 -11.63 -20.52
N VAL A 874 -13.94 -11.03 -21.03
CA VAL A 874 -12.57 -11.24 -20.60
C VAL A 874 -12.12 -10.08 -19.73
N SER A 875 -11.59 -10.41 -18.56
CA SER A 875 -10.96 -9.49 -17.63
C SER A 875 -9.47 -9.79 -17.58
N VAL A 876 -8.65 -8.77 -17.77
CA VAL A 876 -7.19 -8.86 -17.70
C VAL A 876 -6.68 -7.98 -16.58
N LYS A 877 -5.87 -8.55 -15.69
CA LYS A 877 -5.06 -7.82 -14.72
C LYS A 877 -3.68 -7.54 -15.31
N GLU A 878 -3.14 -6.34 -15.11
CA GLU A 878 -1.76 -5.98 -15.44
C GLU A 878 -1.08 -5.30 -14.23
N ALA A 879 0.22 -5.55 -14.04
CA ALA A 879 0.99 -5.06 -12.92
C ALA A 879 1.64 -3.69 -13.21
N VAL A 880 1.87 -2.90 -12.15
CA VAL A 880 2.53 -1.59 -12.23
C VAL A 880 3.80 -1.58 -11.37
N PHE A 881 4.91 -1.14 -11.98
CA PHE A 881 6.25 -1.30 -11.42
C PHE A 881 6.89 0.03 -10.99
N PRO A 882 7.64 0.05 -9.86
CA PRO A 882 8.27 1.26 -9.34
C PRO A 882 9.71 1.48 -9.85
N PHE A 883 10.15 0.81 -10.93
CA PHE A 883 11.54 0.86 -11.39
C PHE A 883 12.09 2.28 -11.61
N GLU A 884 11.24 3.24 -12.00
CA GLU A 884 11.63 4.65 -12.17
C GLU A 884 12.06 5.34 -10.85
N LYS A 885 11.68 4.79 -9.70
CA LYS A 885 11.97 5.33 -8.36
C LYS A 885 13.24 4.73 -7.75
N PHE A 886 13.64 3.54 -8.19
CA PHE A 886 14.80 2.80 -7.68
C PHE A 886 15.94 2.79 -8.71
N GLN A 887 16.60 3.93 -8.87
CA GLN A 887 17.73 4.06 -9.79
C GLN A 887 18.84 3.06 -9.42
N GLY A 888 19.42 2.41 -10.43
CA GLY A 888 20.48 1.41 -10.26
C GLY A 888 20.00 -0.04 -10.18
N CYS A 889 18.69 -0.28 -9.99
CA CYS A 889 18.16 -1.63 -10.05
C CYS A 889 17.97 -2.12 -11.49
N ASP A 890 18.07 -3.44 -11.67
CA ASP A 890 17.68 -4.06 -12.93
C ASP A 890 16.15 -4.06 -13.08
N ILE A 891 15.67 -3.92 -14.33
CA ILE A 891 14.24 -3.85 -14.69
C ILE A 891 13.69 -5.19 -15.17
N LEU A 892 14.40 -6.28 -14.85
CA LEU A 892 13.96 -7.65 -15.15
C LEU A 892 12.93 -8.13 -14.13
N LEU A 893 11.97 -8.89 -14.65
CA LEU A 893 11.02 -9.67 -13.88
C LEU A 893 11.68 -10.97 -13.42
N GLY A 894 11.18 -11.55 -12.34
CA GLY A 894 11.69 -12.81 -11.81
C GLY A 894 10.78 -13.40 -10.74
N PRO A 895 11.28 -14.37 -9.96
CA PRO A 895 10.47 -15.09 -8.97
C PRO A 895 10.19 -14.26 -7.70
N GLU A 896 10.81 -13.09 -7.54
CA GLU A 896 10.50 -12.15 -6.47
C GLU A 896 9.64 -11.00 -6.98
N MET A 897 8.50 -10.78 -6.31
CA MET A 897 7.55 -9.69 -6.64
C MET A 897 8.15 -8.31 -6.40
N ARG A 898 7.95 -7.39 -7.35
CA ARG A 898 8.39 -5.99 -7.32
C ARG A 898 7.31 -4.97 -7.68
N SER A 899 6.15 -5.38 -8.16
CA SER A 899 5.04 -4.48 -8.48
C SER A 899 4.46 -3.81 -7.22
N THR A 900 3.94 -2.59 -7.37
CA THR A 900 3.30 -1.83 -6.28
C THR A 900 1.78 -1.83 -6.34
N GLY A 901 1.21 -2.15 -7.49
CA GLY A 901 -0.23 -2.15 -7.71
C GLY A 901 -0.59 -2.78 -9.05
N GLU A 902 -1.88 -2.75 -9.35
CA GLU A 902 -2.47 -3.42 -10.49
C GLU A 902 -3.57 -2.58 -11.15
N VAL A 903 -3.88 -2.93 -12.40
CA VAL A 903 -5.00 -2.38 -13.16
C VAL A 903 -5.78 -3.51 -13.80
N MET A 904 -7.02 -3.21 -14.18
CA MET A 904 -7.89 -4.14 -14.88
C MET A 904 -8.38 -3.55 -16.21
N GLY A 905 -8.34 -4.36 -17.26
CA GLY A 905 -8.97 -4.11 -18.54
C GLY A 905 -10.07 -5.15 -18.80
N ILE A 906 -11.24 -4.68 -19.23
CA ILE A 906 -12.41 -5.54 -19.48
C ILE A 906 -12.87 -5.35 -20.91
N ASP A 907 -13.07 -6.45 -21.63
CA ASP A 907 -13.60 -6.47 -23.00
C ASP A 907 -14.22 -7.84 -23.31
N TYR A 908 -14.97 -7.98 -24.41
CA TYR A 908 -15.46 -9.30 -24.83
C TYR A 908 -14.38 -10.13 -25.55
N GLU A 909 -13.31 -9.48 -26.02
CA GLU A 909 -12.15 -10.15 -26.61
C GLU A 909 -10.89 -9.91 -25.78
N PHE A 910 -10.09 -10.96 -25.60
CA PHE A 910 -8.83 -10.85 -24.85
C PHE A 910 -7.93 -9.71 -25.33
N SER A 911 -7.78 -9.54 -26.65
CA SER A 911 -6.89 -8.52 -27.22
C SER A 911 -7.33 -7.10 -26.83
N GLY A 912 -8.64 -6.84 -26.75
CA GLY A 912 -9.19 -5.58 -26.25
C GLY A 912 -8.99 -5.40 -24.75
N ALA A 913 -9.22 -6.46 -23.96
CA ALA A 913 -9.02 -6.46 -22.52
C ALA A 913 -7.55 -6.21 -22.15
N PHE A 914 -6.63 -6.90 -22.83
CA PHE A 914 -5.18 -6.75 -22.64
C PHE A 914 -4.69 -5.36 -23.09
N ALA A 915 -5.19 -4.83 -24.22
CA ALA A 915 -4.88 -3.47 -24.64
C ALA A 915 -5.31 -2.43 -23.58
N LYS A 916 -6.51 -2.59 -23.02
CA LYS A 916 -7.00 -1.74 -21.92
C LYS A 916 -6.12 -1.87 -20.68
N ALA A 917 -5.76 -3.08 -20.27
CA ALA A 917 -4.91 -3.30 -19.10
C ALA A 917 -3.52 -2.64 -19.28
N GLN A 918 -2.86 -2.80 -20.44
CA GLN A 918 -1.56 -2.19 -20.71
C GLN A 918 -1.60 -0.65 -20.73
N ILE A 919 -2.63 -0.06 -21.37
CA ILE A 919 -2.80 1.40 -21.39
C ILE A 919 -3.08 1.92 -19.97
N ALA A 920 -3.91 1.20 -19.20
CA ALA A 920 -4.21 1.54 -17.81
C ALA A 920 -2.96 1.46 -16.91
N ALA A 921 -2.04 0.53 -17.18
CA ALA A 921 -0.74 0.43 -16.49
C ALA A 921 0.24 1.56 -16.88
N GLY A 922 -0.19 2.48 -17.75
CA GLY A 922 0.56 3.65 -18.18
C GLY A 922 1.43 3.43 -19.41
N GLN A 923 1.33 2.29 -20.08
CA GLN A 923 2.12 1.99 -21.28
C GLN A 923 1.57 2.70 -22.52
N ARG A 924 2.46 3.12 -23.43
CA ARG A 924 2.08 3.69 -24.74
C ARG A 924 2.32 2.70 -25.87
N LEU A 925 1.25 2.02 -26.29
CA LEU A 925 1.33 1.02 -27.35
C LEU A 925 1.51 1.65 -28.74
N PRO A 926 2.59 1.32 -29.48
CA PRO A 926 2.81 1.88 -30.81
C PRO A 926 1.91 1.21 -31.85
N LEU A 927 1.19 2.01 -32.64
CA LEU A 927 0.43 1.50 -33.80
C LEU A 927 1.32 1.20 -35.02
N GLY A 928 2.62 1.47 -34.94
CA GLY A 928 3.60 1.12 -35.97
C GLY A 928 5.01 1.33 -35.45
N PHE A 929 5.97 0.56 -35.95
CA PHE A 929 7.36 0.64 -35.51
C PHE A 929 8.32 0.18 -36.60
N ASN A 930 9.54 0.71 -36.54
CA ASN A 930 10.71 0.17 -37.24
C ASN A 930 11.40 -0.83 -36.31
N ILE A 931 12.06 -1.84 -36.87
CA ILE A 931 12.75 -2.87 -36.08
C ILE A 931 14.24 -2.56 -36.01
N ILE A 932 14.76 -2.49 -34.79
CA ILE A 932 16.19 -2.37 -34.50
C ILE A 932 16.58 -3.59 -33.64
N ALA A 933 17.68 -4.27 -33.94
CA ALA A 933 18.08 -5.47 -33.22
C ALA A 933 19.60 -5.63 -33.08
N THR A 934 20.04 -6.27 -32.00
CA THR A 934 21.47 -6.61 -31.82
C THR A 934 21.91 -7.67 -32.82
N SER A 935 23.23 -7.77 -33.06
CA SER A 935 23.85 -8.59 -34.12
C SER A 935 23.27 -10.00 -34.27
N GLY A 936 23.08 -10.75 -33.17
CA GLY A 936 22.52 -12.10 -33.18
C GLY A 936 21.08 -12.15 -33.71
N THR A 937 20.20 -11.33 -33.14
CA THR A 937 18.78 -11.27 -33.53
C THR A 937 18.60 -10.66 -34.93
N ALA A 938 19.37 -9.62 -35.27
CA ALA A 938 19.32 -8.98 -36.59
C ALA A 938 19.65 -9.98 -37.71
N LYS A 939 20.63 -10.85 -37.48
CA LYS A 939 21.00 -11.90 -38.45
C LYS A 939 19.83 -12.85 -38.72
N VAL A 940 19.11 -13.29 -37.68
CA VAL A 940 17.95 -14.18 -37.85
C VAL A 940 16.83 -13.48 -38.62
N LEU A 941 16.52 -12.23 -38.27
CA LEU A 941 15.48 -11.45 -38.94
C LEU A 941 15.81 -11.18 -40.42
N GLN A 942 17.07 -10.87 -40.73
CA GLN A 942 17.53 -10.67 -42.12
C GLN A 942 17.44 -11.96 -42.95
N LEU A 943 17.72 -13.12 -42.35
CA LEU A 943 17.57 -14.42 -43.02
C LEU A 943 16.10 -14.71 -43.40
N GLU A 944 15.16 -14.29 -42.55
CA GLU A 944 13.72 -14.40 -42.79
C GLU A 944 13.16 -13.27 -43.67
N GLY A 945 14.02 -12.39 -44.21
CA GLY A 945 13.60 -11.29 -45.08
C GLY A 945 12.87 -10.15 -44.36
N VAL A 946 12.94 -10.09 -43.03
CA VAL A 946 12.33 -9.02 -42.23
C VAL A 946 13.24 -7.79 -42.21
N PRO A 947 12.77 -6.59 -42.63
CA PRO A 947 13.57 -5.37 -42.56
C PRO A 947 13.96 -5.04 -41.11
N VAL A 948 15.27 -4.97 -40.85
CA VAL A 948 15.82 -4.67 -39.52
C VAL A 948 17.10 -3.85 -39.63
N GLU A 949 17.22 -2.84 -38.76
CA GLU A 949 18.44 -2.06 -38.58
C GLU A 949 19.29 -2.70 -37.46
N PRO A 950 20.54 -3.11 -37.72
CA PRO A 950 21.40 -3.66 -36.69
C PRO A 950 21.91 -2.56 -35.75
N VAL A 951 21.99 -2.86 -34.45
CA VAL A 951 22.58 -1.98 -33.43
C VAL A 951 23.69 -2.67 -32.63
N LEU A 952 24.75 -1.92 -32.32
CA LEU A 952 25.87 -2.41 -31.52
C LEU A 952 25.48 -2.59 -30.05
N LYS A 953 26.03 -3.60 -29.38
CA LYS A 953 26.06 -3.69 -27.91
C LYS A 953 27.04 -2.67 -27.35
N ILE A 954 26.94 -2.37 -26.04
CA ILE A 954 27.78 -1.36 -25.38
C ILE A 954 29.28 -1.64 -25.57
N HIS A 955 29.70 -2.91 -25.49
CA HIS A 955 31.10 -3.30 -25.67
C HIS A 955 31.53 -3.43 -27.14
N GLU A 956 30.61 -3.28 -28.11
CA GLU A 956 30.89 -3.46 -29.56
C GLU A 956 31.25 -2.14 -30.27
N GLY A 957 30.99 -0.97 -29.67
CA GLY A 957 31.36 0.34 -30.22
C GLY A 957 30.27 1.40 -30.09
N GLN A 958 30.34 2.45 -30.91
CA GLN A 958 29.33 3.52 -31.00
C GLN A 958 28.93 3.78 -32.47
N PRO A 959 27.67 4.11 -32.78
CA PRO A 959 26.53 4.19 -31.85
C PRO A 959 26.03 2.80 -31.43
N ASN A 960 25.88 2.57 -30.13
CA ASN A 960 25.30 1.35 -29.56
C ASN A 960 23.85 1.56 -29.10
N ALA A 961 23.22 0.49 -28.60
CA ALA A 961 21.84 0.52 -28.13
C ALA A 961 21.60 1.58 -27.04
N ARG A 962 22.58 1.84 -26.17
CA ARG A 962 22.50 2.91 -25.16
C ARG A 962 22.53 4.29 -25.82
N ASP A 963 23.37 4.47 -26.84
CA ASP A 963 23.46 5.74 -27.60
C ASP A 963 22.19 6.01 -28.40
N MET A 964 21.56 4.98 -28.98
CA MET A 964 20.28 5.10 -29.69
C MET A 964 19.10 5.37 -28.75
N LEU A 965 19.08 4.71 -27.58
CA LEU A 965 18.09 4.98 -26.53
C LEU A 965 18.37 6.31 -25.79
N LYS A 966 19.55 6.93 -26.01
CA LYS A 966 20.09 8.10 -25.30
C LYS A 966 19.91 8.08 -23.77
N ASN A 967 19.84 6.87 -23.19
CA ASN A 967 19.58 6.45 -21.80
C ASN A 967 18.29 5.63 -21.71
N GLY A 968 18.33 4.37 -21.25
CA GLY A 968 17.12 3.58 -20.95
C GLY A 968 16.12 4.28 -20.00
N ARG A 969 16.60 5.25 -19.23
CA ARG A 969 15.83 6.22 -18.45
C ARG A 969 14.79 7.00 -19.27
N LEU A 970 15.09 7.33 -20.53
CA LEU A 970 14.17 8.01 -21.45
C LEU A 970 13.08 7.07 -21.94
N ALA A 971 13.35 5.78 -22.17
CA ALA A 971 12.31 4.84 -22.58
C ALA A 971 11.22 4.70 -21.50
N LEU A 972 11.63 4.53 -20.23
CA LEU A 972 10.73 4.55 -19.08
C LEU A 972 10.00 5.90 -18.97
N ALA A 973 10.73 7.02 -19.01
CA ALA A 973 10.13 8.35 -18.92
C ALA A 973 9.15 8.66 -20.08
N TYR A 974 9.41 8.15 -21.28
CA TYR A 974 8.49 8.26 -22.43
C TYR A 974 7.39 7.19 -22.43
N LYS A 975 7.35 6.33 -21.41
CA LYS A 975 6.37 5.25 -21.25
C LYS A 975 6.34 4.28 -22.43
N VAL A 976 7.52 4.04 -23.02
CA VAL A 976 7.72 3.00 -24.03
C VAL A 976 7.58 1.64 -23.33
N PRO A 977 6.74 0.72 -23.85
CA PRO A 977 6.61 -0.62 -23.28
C PRO A 977 7.96 -1.33 -23.23
N ILE A 978 8.36 -1.80 -22.05
CA ILE A 978 9.51 -2.68 -21.88
C ILE A 978 8.96 -4.05 -21.55
N ILE A 979 9.16 -5.00 -22.47
CA ILE A 979 8.62 -6.34 -22.37
C ILE A 979 9.79 -7.30 -22.27
N THR A 980 9.81 -8.10 -21.21
CA THR A 980 10.93 -8.99 -20.87
C THR A 980 10.61 -10.47 -21.12
N THR A 981 9.38 -10.79 -21.52
CA THR A 981 8.90 -12.15 -21.82
C THR A 981 8.39 -12.27 -23.25
N VAL A 982 8.51 -13.46 -23.85
CA VAL A 982 8.02 -13.71 -25.22
C VAL A 982 6.49 -13.70 -25.26
N ASP A 983 5.83 -14.25 -24.24
CA ASP A 983 4.37 -14.32 -24.21
C ASP A 983 3.72 -12.95 -23.92
N GLY A 984 4.33 -12.14 -23.06
CA GLY A 984 3.96 -10.72 -22.92
C GLY A 984 4.10 -9.95 -24.24
N ALA A 985 5.13 -10.25 -25.04
CA ALA A 985 5.31 -9.61 -26.35
C ALA A 985 4.23 -10.05 -27.36
N ARG A 986 3.88 -11.34 -27.38
CA ARG A 986 2.78 -11.86 -28.20
C ARG A 986 1.44 -11.23 -27.84
N ALA A 987 1.11 -11.18 -26.55
CA ALA A 987 -0.12 -10.53 -26.06
C ALA A 987 -0.16 -9.04 -26.43
N SER A 988 0.97 -8.33 -26.32
CA SER A 988 1.09 -6.91 -26.71
C SER A 988 0.87 -6.70 -28.21
N ILE A 989 1.38 -7.61 -29.05
CA ILE A 989 1.17 -7.55 -30.50
C ILE A 989 -0.32 -7.74 -30.84
N ASP A 990 -1.00 -8.67 -30.17
CA ASP A 990 -2.43 -8.88 -30.37
C ASP A 990 -3.27 -7.68 -29.92
N ALA A 991 -2.90 -7.06 -28.79
CA ALA A 991 -3.47 -5.78 -28.36
C ALA A 991 -3.28 -4.68 -29.41
N ILE A 992 -2.07 -4.49 -29.93
CA ILE A 992 -1.78 -3.50 -30.99
C ILE A 992 -2.60 -3.77 -32.24
N LYS A 993 -2.75 -5.03 -32.67
CA LYS A 993 -3.60 -5.40 -33.81
C LYS A 993 -5.06 -5.05 -33.55
N SER A 994 -5.56 -5.27 -32.34
CA SER A 994 -6.92 -4.90 -31.95
C SER A 994 -7.13 -3.39 -32.06
N LEU A 995 -6.21 -2.59 -31.51
CA LEU A 995 -6.26 -1.12 -31.55
C LEU A 995 -6.20 -0.52 -32.96
N LYS A 996 -5.65 -1.24 -33.95
CA LYS A 996 -5.65 -0.79 -35.36
C LYS A 996 -7.01 -0.94 -36.03
N ASN A 997 -7.77 -1.96 -35.63
CA ASN A 997 -8.97 -2.39 -36.34
C ASN A 997 -10.25 -1.97 -35.61
N LYS A 998 -10.18 -1.75 -34.31
CA LYS A 998 -11.32 -1.44 -33.45
C LYS A 998 -11.00 -0.25 -32.55
N SER A 999 -12.01 0.54 -32.26
CA SER A 999 -11.90 1.59 -31.24
C SER A 999 -12.14 0.98 -29.85
N ILE A 1000 -11.45 1.47 -28.82
CA ILE A 1000 -11.59 0.97 -27.44
C ILE A 1000 -12.96 1.38 -26.89
N GLU A 1001 -13.87 0.42 -26.71
CA GLU A 1001 -15.18 0.67 -26.08
C GLU A 1001 -15.09 0.60 -24.56
N THR A 1002 -16.03 1.24 -23.87
CA THR A 1002 -16.12 1.25 -22.40
C THR A 1002 -17.55 1.03 -21.95
N LEU A 1003 -17.73 0.09 -21.04
CA LEU A 1003 -19.01 -0.18 -20.37
C LEU A 1003 -18.82 -0.02 -18.87
N ALA A 1004 -19.91 0.33 -18.18
CA ALA A 1004 -19.89 0.31 -16.73
C ALA A 1004 -19.82 -1.15 -16.25
N LEU A 1005 -19.20 -1.38 -15.10
CA LEU A 1005 -19.03 -2.69 -14.48
C LEU A 1005 -20.40 -3.38 -14.29
N GLN A 1006 -21.40 -2.60 -13.89
CA GLN A 1006 -22.78 -3.04 -13.71
C GLN A 1006 -23.39 -3.62 -15.00
N ASP A 1007 -23.05 -3.08 -16.17
CA ASP A 1007 -23.60 -3.52 -17.46
C ASP A 1007 -23.08 -4.92 -17.85
N TYR A 1008 -21.85 -5.28 -17.44
CA TYR A 1008 -21.32 -6.62 -17.68
C TYR A 1008 -22.07 -7.72 -16.92
N PHE A 1009 -22.67 -7.39 -15.76
CA PHE A 1009 -23.39 -8.35 -14.92
C PHE A 1009 -24.87 -8.49 -15.32
N GLN A 1010 -25.52 -7.43 -15.79
CA GLN A 1010 -26.93 -7.46 -16.20
C GLN A 1010 -27.20 -8.39 -17.40
N THR A 1011 -26.21 -8.62 -18.27
CA THR A 1011 -26.34 -9.57 -19.39
C THR A 1011 -26.36 -11.06 -18.99
N ALA A 1012 -26.18 -11.36 -17.69
CA ALA A 1012 -26.34 -12.71 -17.15
C ALA A 1012 -27.82 -13.07 -16.94
N ASP A 1013 -28.62 -12.18 -16.35
CA ASP A 1013 -30.03 -12.44 -16.01
C ASP A 1013 -31.00 -12.28 -17.19
N ALA A 1014 -30.69 -11.42 -18.16
CA ALA A 1014 -31.57 -11.20 -19.32
C ALA A 1014 -31.77 -12.46 -20.20
N SER A 1015 -30.91 -13.47 -20.08
CA SER A 1015 -31.08 -14.76 -20.79
C SER A 1015 -32.12 -15.69 -20.17
N ALA A 1016 -32.43 -15.53 -18.88
CA ALA A 1016 -33.53 -16.24 -18.22
C ALA A 1016 -34.89 -15.66 -18.64
N ASP A 1017 -34.97 -14.32 -18.78
CA ASP A 1017 -36.20 -13.64 -19.23
C ASP A 1017 -36.46 -13.80 -20.74
N LEU A 1018 -35.43 -13.87 -21.58
CA LEU A 1018 -35.59 -14.13 -23.02
C LEU A 1018 -36.03 -15.57 -23.31
N GLN A 1019 -35.66 -16.55 -22.48
CA GLN A 1019 -36.19 -17.92 -22.59
C GLN A 1019 -37.62 -18.04 -22.05
N ALA A 1020 -37.99 -17.26 -21.02
CA ALA A 1020 -39.37 -17.19 -20.53
C ALA A 1020 -40.32 -16.49 -21.52
N ALA A 1021 -39.85 -15.45 -22.22
CA ALA A 1021 -40.62 -14.75 -23.25
C ALA A 1021 -40.80 -15.56 -24.54
N ALA A 1022 -39.87 -16.49 -24.85
CA ALA A 1022 -39.97 -17.36 -26.02
C ALA A 1022 -40.89 -18.59 -25.83
N GLN A 1023 -41.39 -18.83 -24.60
CA GLN A 1023 -42.31 -19.95 -24.31
C GLN A 1023 -43.79 -19.54 -24.15
N ILE A 1024 -44.14 -18.27 -24.42
CA ILE A 1024 -45.52 -17.79 -24.34
C ILE A 1024 -45.92 -17.14 -25.66
N THR A 1025 -46.10 -17.92 -26.73
CA THR A 1025 -47.13 -17.68 -27.76
C THR A 1025 -47.35 -18.93 -28.63
N PRO A 1026 -48.59 -19.40 -28.84
CA PRO A 1026 -48.95 -20.20 -30.02
C PRO A 1026 -48.92 -19.36 -31.30
#